data_AF-A0AAV6VXD6-F1
#
_entry.id   AF-A0AAV6VXD6-F1
#
_cell.length_a   1.000
_cell.length_b   1.000
_cell.length_c   1.000
_cell.angle_alpha   90.00
_cell.angle_beta   90.00
_cell.angle_gamma   90.00
#
_symmetry.space_group_name_H-M   'P 1'
#
loop_
_entity.id
_entity.type
_entity.pdbx_description
1 polymer ?
#
loop_
_entity_poly.entity_id
_entity_poly.type
_entity_poly.pdbx_seq_one_letter_code
_entity_poly.pdbx_strand_id
1 'polypeptide(L)'
;MVVSCCAFNCNEVYKKGGGITFHSFPKNPERRKVWEIKVKRENFKATDATRICSKHFDANCFDTEKFGGTWLKSDAVPTIFDFAVNSTNSTAVNSTTTKVQRKAPKKRTLAMEDDLPEALSAIPRKKRLCYLGDFDEADVTSPTKAQKLLQISQAAIMKHKQVVRNLRKSGKRLKKRVESLEGLLEDLKEKSMISDAASSVLKLSSGAAEEFVKRLQMPNSKEKYPADLKAFALTLNFYSAKAYNYVRETFDCHLPHPRTLRKWYNCVDGSPGFTAEAITALKTKAAEAEKKGTRLKCGLIVDEMSIKKHIEWDVTKFSGYVDMGAEIDDDELPVAKDALVFLVNSLNGNWKVPVAYFLINGLNAIERANLISEALTHIHETGVDIVSLTFDGTSTNISSVNELGANISVDNLKHYFPHPVTKEPVYVILDACHMLKLVRNCLASKGSLFDGVSLVSWHYISELEKLQREEGLHAATKIRLRHVQWYREKMKVKLAAQVLSRSVSDALEYVSKDLKHPKFHGCEATIEFCKKFNNLFDLLNSRNHLGREFKAPFTMKNKDKFFKFLNEMESYILGLKTSSNGELLLKSKRKTGFLGFLVTLKSVQSLYLSLCENRVMKFLLTYKLSQDHLELFFSAVRSLGGHNNNPTAKQFKAAYVRLLAHHEIMTSDSANCTVLDSTNIINVSFAKNIYLNQINGPDDADGASEWNKKVSQAEDHNYCANAYKHVSQYSHDVISYVAGFVFKKLKTSIQCKDCKSVVFEDPQQNPSKLLVRKNRGG
;
A
#
# COMPACT_ATOMS: atom_id res chain seq x y z
N MET A 1 -53.28 -8.72 2.88
CA MET A 1 -52.60 -10.02 3.00
C MET A 1 -53.64 -11.10 2.82
N VAL A 2 -53.36 -12.06 1.95
CA VAL A 2 -54.22 -13.23 1.72
C VAL A 2 -53.89 -14.26 2.80
N VAL A 3 -54.86 -14.68 3.61
CA VAL A 3 -54.64 -15.69 4.66
C VAL A 3 -54.78 -17.07 4.02
N SER A 4 -53.73 -17.89 4.06
CA SER A 4 -53.71 -19.26 3.55
C SER A 4 -53.40 -20.27 4.66
N CYS A 5 -53.75 -21.53 4.44
CA CYS A 5 -53.48 -22.61 5.39
C CYS A 5 -51.98 -22.97 5.43
N CYS A 6 -51.43 -23.26 6.62
CA CYS A 6 -50.05 -23.71 6.76
C CYS A 6 -49.84 -25.23 6.58
N ALA A 7 -50.92 -26.03 6.56
CA ALA A 7 -50.85 -27.49 6.48
C ALA A 7 -50.22 -27.98 5.16
N PHE A 8 -49.50 -29.10 5.23
CA PHE A 8 -48.88 -29.71 4.05
C PHE A 8 -49.95 -30.09 3.02
N ASN A 9 -49.74 -29.72 1.76
CA ASN A 9 -50.63 -29.98 0.63
C ASN A 9 -52.05 -29.35 0.72
N CYS A 10 -52.26 -28.35 1.58
CA CYS A 10 -53.53 -27.63 1.69
C CYS A 10 -53.48 -26.28 0.95
N ASN A 11 -54.31 -26.12 -0.09
CA ASN A 11 -54.37 -24.90 -0.92
C ASN A 11 -55.50 -23.94 -0.52
N GLU A 12 -56.07 -24.10 0.68
CA GLU A 12 -57.19 -23.27 1.13
C GLU A 12 -56.77 -21.84 1.46
N VAL A 13 -57.57 -20.90 0.96
CA VAL A 13 -57.38 -19.47 1.09
C VAL A 13 -58.64 -18.83 1.66
N TYR A 14 -58.48 -17.92 2.61
CA TYR A 14 -59.57 -17.22 3.25
C TYR A 14 -60.40 -16.41 2.24
N LYS A 15 -61.69 -16.72 2.16
CA LYS A 15 -62.69 -15.99 1.38
C LYS A 15 -63.76 -15.44 2.33
N LYS A 16 -64.08 -14.15 2.22
CA LYS A 16 -65.10 -13.50 3.06
C LYS A 16 -66.48 -14.10 2.72
N GLY A 17 -67.10 -14.79 3.68
CA GLY A 17 -68.36 -15.52 3.49
C GLY A 17 -68.21 -17.00 3.07
N GLY A 18 -66.99 -17.54 3.04
CA GLY A 18 -66.77 -18.97 2.79
C GLY A 18 -67.01 -19.83 4.03
N GLY A 19 -67.42 -21.10 3.84
CA GLY A 19 -67.71 -22.05 4.93
C GLY A 19 -66.48 -22.63 5.67
N ILE A 20 -65.27 -22.11 5.43
CA ILE A 20 -64.02 -22.58 6.04
C ILE A 20 -63.46 -21.48 6.94
N THR A 21 -63.28 -21.80 8.23
CA THR A 21 -62.69 -20.90 9.22
C THR A 21 -61.19 -21.14 9.34
N PHE A 22 -60.45 -20.11 9.76
CA PHE A 22 -58.99 -20.14 9.89
C PHE A 22 -58.60 -19.82 11.34
N HIS A 23 -57.87 -20.72 11.97
CA HIS A 23 -57.53 -20.67 13.40
C HIS A 23 -56.05 -20.37 13.61
N SER A 24 -55.74 -19.51 14.57
CA SER A 24 -54.38 -19.20 15.01
C SER A 24 -53.83 -20.29 15.93
N PHE A 25 -52.50 -20.44 15.94
CA PHE A 25 -51.83 -21.33 16.88
C PHE A 25 -52.09 -20.91 18.34
N PRO A 26 -52.19 -21.88 19.29
CA PRO A 26 -52.39 -21.59 20.70
C PRO A 26 -51.27 -20.71 21.30
N LYS A 27 -51.64 -19.85 22.25
CA LYS A 27 -50.66 -19.05 23.03
C LYS A 27 -49.87 -19.91 24.03
N ASN A 28 -50.43 -21.04 24.47
CA ASN A 28 -49.75 -21.96 25.38
C ASN A 28 -48.59 -22.66 24.64
N PRO A 29 -47.34 -22.53 25.12
CA PRO A 29 -46.15 -23.04 24.44
C PRO A 29 -46.12 -24.56 24.27
N GLU A 30 -46.69 -25.33 25.20
CA GLU A 30 -46.72 -26.79 25.12
C GLU A 30 -47.63 -27.26 23.97
N ARG A 31 -48.83 -26.67 23.88
CA ARG A 31 -49.80 -26.97 22.82
C ARG A 31 -49.36 -26.47 21.45
N ARG A 32 -48.67 -25.32 21.40
CA ARG A 32 -48.08 -24.79 20.17
C ARG A 32 -47.07 -25.77 19.59
N LYS A 33 -46.19 -26.38 20.41
CA LYS A 33 -45.27 -27.43 19.98
C LYS A 33 -45.99 -28.67 19.46
N VAL A 34 -47.07 -29.10 20.11
CA VAL A 34 -47.88 -30.25 19.63
C VAL A 34 -48.47 -29.98 18.23
N TRP A 35 -48.98 -28.76 17.98
CA TRP A 35 -49.49 -28.38 16.66
C TRP A 35 -48.37 -28.29 15.61
N GLU A 36 -47.19 -27.76 15.96
CA GLU A 36 -46.02 -27.70 15.08
C GLU A 36 -45.55 -29.10 14.65
N ILE A 37 -45.49 -30.05 15.59
CA ILE A 37 -45.12 -31.45 15.32
C ILE A 37 -46.15 -32.11 14.39
N LYS A 38 -47.45 -31.90 14.61
CA LYS A 38 -48.49 -32.56 13.82
C LYS A 38 -48.60 -32.06 12.38
N VAL A 39 -48.16 -30.84 12.08
CA VAL A 39 -48.10 -30.31 10.70
C VAL A 39 -47.03 -31.03 9.85
N LYS A 40 -46.08 -31.76 10.47
CA LYS A 40 -45.05 -32.60 9.82
C LYS A 40 -44.33 -31.93 8.64
N ARG A 41 -43.95 -30.66 8.82
CA ARG A 41 -43.16 -29.91 7.83
C ARG A 41 -41.75 -29.71 8.36
N GLU A 42 -40.74 -30.11 7.57
CA GLU A 42 -39.34 -29.99 7.98
C GLU A 42 -39.00 -28.55 8.38
N ASN A 43 -38.40 -28.37 9.56
CA ASN A 43 -37.95 -27.09 10.12
C ASN A 43 -39.03 -26.00 10.26
N PHE A 44 -40.32 -26.37 10.37
CA PHE A 44 -41.40 -25.39 10.54
C PHE A 44 -41.52 -24.89 11.99
N LYS A 45 -41.48 -23.56 12.17
CA LYS A 45 -41.84 -22.87 13.41
C LYS A 45 -43.02 -21.93 13.15
N ALA A 46 -44.08 -22.04 13.94
CA ALA A 46 -45.27 -21.21 13.76
C ALA A 46 -44.99 -19.77 14.21
N THR A 47 -45.38 -18.78 13.40
CA THR A 47 -45.43 -17.36 13.82
C THR A 47 -46.86 -16.97 14.18
N ASP A 48 -47.07 -15.85 14.87
CA ASP A 48 -48.41 -15.43 15.31
C ASP A 48 -49.36 -15.06 14.14
N ALA A 49 -48.82 -14.96 12.92
CA ALA A 49 -49.58 -14.79 11.69
C ALA A 49 -49.94 -16.12 11.00
N THR A 50 -49.36 -17.24 11.40
CA THR A 50 -49.67 -18.56 10.82
C THR A 50 -51.09 -19.01 11.20
N ARG A 51 -51.81 -19.57 10.23
CA ARG A 51 -53.19 -20.04 10.39
C ARG A 51 -53.35 -21.44 9.80
N ILE A 52 -54.20 -22.25 10.42
CA ILE A 52 -54.61 -23.57 9.92
C ILE A 52 -56.13 -23.54 9.70
N CYS A 53 -56.64 -24.19 8.65
CA CYS A 53 -58.06 -24.15 8.32
C CYS A 53 -58.84 -25.23 9.09
N SER A 54 -60.15 -25.05 9.22
CA SER A 54 -61.03 -25.97 9.97
C SER A 54 -61.03 -27.41 9.46
N LYS A 55 -60.66 -27.67 8.18
CA LYS A 55 -60.57 -29.02 7.60
C LYS A 55 -59.61 -29.96 8.33
N HIS A 56 -58.64 -29.42 9.06
CA HIS A 56 -57.65 -30.22 9.78
C HIS A 56 -58.08 -30.62 11.20
N PHE A 57 -59.30 -30.24 11.61
CA PHE A 57 -59.88 -30.56 12.91
C PHE A 57 -61.11 -31.44 12.76
N ASP A 58 -61.27 -32.38 13.69
CA ASP A 58 -62.50 -33.17 13.82
C ASP A 58 -63.66 -32.26 14.28
N ALA A 59 -64.89 -32.60 13.90
CA ALA A 59 -66.11 -31.89 14.31
C ALA A 59 -66.22 -31.77 15.85
N ASN A 60 -65.71 -32.77 16.60
CA ASN A 60 -65.74 -32.77 18.06
C ASN A 60 -64.78 -31.75 18.72
N CYS A 61 -63.84 -31.19 17.95
CA CYS A 61 -62.89 -30.16 18.41
C CYS A 61 -63.52 -28.76 18.47
N PHE A 62 -64.73 -28.58 17.95
CA PHE A 62 -65.44 -27.31 17.94
C PHE A 62 -66.40 -27.20 19.13
N ASP A 63 -66.47 -26.00 19.72
CA ASP A 63 -67.37 -25.67 20.82
C ASP A 63 -68.72 -25.21 20.24
N THR A 64 -69.75 -26.05 20.36
CA THR A 64 -71.09 -25.83 19.81
C THR A 64 -71.92 -24.83 20.61
N GLU A 65 -71.53 -24.52 21.86
CA GLU A 65 -72.29 -23.63 22.75
C GLU A 65 -71.93 -22.14 22.57
N LYS A 66 -70.77 -21.84 21.98
CA LYS A 66 -70.32 -20.46 21.75
C LYS A 66 -70.46 -20.03 20.28
N PHE A 67 -71.19 -18.93 20.06
CA PHE A 67 -71.25 -18.16 18.81
C PHE A 67 -71.28 -19.03 17.52
N GLY A 68 -72.22 -19.98 17.45
CA GLY A 68 -72.52 -20.72 16.22
C GLY A 68 -71.48 -21.77 15.80
N GLY A 69 -70.74 -22.38 16.73
CA GLY A 69 -69.94 -23.58 16.46
C GLY A 69 -68.60 -23.35 15.75
N THR A 70 -68.12 -22.10 15.71
CA THR A 70 -66.93 -21.72 14.92
C THR A 70 -65.64 -21.63 15.72
N TRP A 71 -65.66 -21.91 17.03
CA TRP A 71 -64.50 -21.80 17.92
C TRP A 71 -63.96 -23.17 18.30
N LEU A 72 -62.63 -23.30 18.42
CA LEU A 72 -61.98 -24.53 18.87
C LEU A 72 -62.00 -24.61 20.40
N LYS A 73 -62.27 -25.81 20.94
CA LYS A 73 -62.14 -26.08 22.37
C LYS A 73 -60.69 -25.85 22.83
N SER A 74 -60.52 -25.54 24.12
CA SER A 74 -59.20 -25.31 24.71
C SER A 74 -58.28 -26.53 24.60
N ASP A 75 -58.85 -27.73 24.42
CA ASP A 75 -58.18 -29.02 24.28
C ASP A 75 -57.98 -29.48 22.81
N ALA A 76 -58.48 -28.74 21.81
CA ALA A 76 -58.41 -29.12 20.40
C ALA A 76 -56.98 -29.24 19.84
N VAL A 77 -56.75 -30.24 18.98
CA VAL A 77 -55.48 -30.51 18.28
C VAL A 77 -55.80 -30.95 16.84
N PRO A 78 -55.10 -30.44 15.80
CA PRO A 78 -55.35 -30.86 14.43
C PRO A 78 -54.93 -32.33 14.25
N THR A 79 -55.82 -33.15 13.73
CA THR A 79 -55.62 -34.61 13.58
C THR A 79 -55.75 -35.07 12.13
N ILE A 80 -56.39 -34.28 11.27
CA ILE A 80 -56.75 -34.69 9.91
C ILE A 80 -55.73 -34.12 8.92
N PHE A 81 -54.85 -34.98 8.40
CA PHE A 81 -53.87 -34.64 7.38
C PHE A 81 -53.71 -35.82 6.42
N ASP A 82 -53.88 -35.59 5.11
CA ASP A 82 -53.68 -36.62 4.08
C ASP A 82 -52.20 -36.72 3.70
N PHE A 83 -51.44 -37.50 4.47
CA PHE A 83 -50.05 -37.82 4.17
C PHE A 83 -49.98 -39.09 3.30
N ALA A 84 -50.27 -38.98 2.00
CA ALA A 84 -50.02 -40.09 1.08
C ALA A 84 -48.51 -40.30 0.90
N VAL A 85 -48.01 -41.46 1.34
CA VAL A 85 -46.64 -41.95 1.07
C VAL A 85 -46.75 -43.08 0.06
N ASN A 86 -46.04 -42.99 -1.06
CA ASN A 86 -45.46 -44.15 -1.75
C ASN A 86 -44.35 -43.73 -2.73
N SER A 87 -43.33 -44.58 -2.76
CA SER A 87 -42.02 -44.46 -3.40
C SER A 87 -41.98 -45.11 -4.80
N THR A 88 -40.92 -44.77 -5.55
CA THR A 88 -40.27 -45.46 -6.70
C THR A 88 -40.71 -45.19 -8.16
N ASN A 89 -39.72 -44.68 -8.91
CA ASN A 89 -39.24 -44.99 -10.27
C ASN A 89 -40.22 -45.14 -11.46
N SER A 90 -40.09 -44.26 -12.46
CA SER A 90 -39.48 -44.57 -13.79
C SER A 90 -40.00 -43.67 -14.93
N THR A 91 -39.05 -42.95 -15.54
CA THR A 91 -38.88 -42.68 -16.98
C THR A 91 -40.06 -42.28 -17.89
N ALA A 92 -39.88 -41.05 -18.44
CA ALA A 92 -39.77 -40.72 -19.87
C ALA A 92 -41.03 -40.39 -20.71
N VAL A 93 -40.97 -39.16 -21.28
CA VAL A 93 -41.26 -38.78 -22.70
C VAL A 93 -42.76 -38.64 -23.06
N ASN A 94 -43.30 -37.59 -23.70
CA ASN A 94 -42.89 -36.36 -24.43
C ASN A 94 -43.88 -35.22 -24.03
N SER A 95 -43.73 -33.91 -24.28
CA SER A 95 -43.50 -33.25 -25.57
C SER A 95 -43.35 -31.72 -25.42
N THR A 96 -42.44 -31.16 -26.21
CA THR A 96 -42.47 -29.84 -26.89
C THR A 96 -42.57 -28.54 -26.06
N THR A 97 -41.42 -27.88 -26.03
CA THR A 97 -41.20 -26.45 -25.79
C THR A 97 -41.77 -25.57 -26.90
N THR A 98 -42.55 -24.54 -26.55
CA THR A 98 -42.62 -23.29 -27.34
C THR A 98 -42.90 -22.10 -26.43
N LYS A 99 -41.98 -21.12 -26.50
CA LYS A 99 -42.12 -19.76 -25.98
C LYS A 99 -43.34 -19.08 -26.60
N VAL A 100 -44.21 -18.46 -25.80
CA VAL A 100 -45.10 -17.41 -26.30
C VAL A 100 -45.13 -16.21 -25.36
N GLN A 101 -44.81 -15.07 -25.97
CA GLN A 101 -44.83 -13.72 -25.44
C GLN A 101 -46.24 -13.33 -24.96
N ARG A 102 -46.28 -12.49 -23.92
CA ARG A 102 -47.49 -11.81 -23.46
C ARG A 102 -47.98 -10.85 -24.55
N LYS A 103 -49.11 -11.18 -25.19
CA LYS A 103 -49.96 -10.21 -25.90
C LYS A 103 -51.19 -9.88 -25.04
N ALA A 104 -51.54 -8.60 -25.01
CA ALA A 104 -52.71 -8.05 -24.34
C ALA A 104 -54.02 -8.61 -24.94
N PRO A 105 -55.06 -8.86 -24.12
CA PRO A 105 -56.33 -9.35 -24.65
C PRO A 105 -57.10 -8.22 -25.35
N LYS A 106 -57.39 -8.45 -26.63
CA LYS A 106 -58.34 -7.67 -27.45
C LYS A 106 -59.77 -7.93 -26.97
N LYS A 107 -60.57 -6.87 -26.94
CA LYS A 107 -62.03 -6.91 -26.80
C LYS A 107 -62.66 -7.59 -28.03
N ARG A 108 -63.66 -8.44 -27.78
CA ARG A 108 -64.57 -9.00 -28.80
C ARG A 108 -65.49 -7.91 -29.34
N THR A 109 -65.54 -7.79 -30.66
CA THR A 109 -66.65 -7.22 -31.44
C THR A 109 -67.49 -8.36 -31.99
N LEU A 110 -68.82 -8.25 -31.87
CA LEU A 110 -69.81 -8.96 -32.69
C LEU A 110 -70.33 -7.95 -33.72
N ALA A 111 -70.58 -8.42 -34.94
CA ALA A 111 -70.91 -7.61 -36.12
C ALA A 111 -72.39 -7.72 -36.52
N MET A 112 -72.77 -6.80 -37.44
CA MET A 112 -73.98 -6.69 -38.28
C MET A 112 -75.21 -6.03 -37.61
N GLU A 113 -75.92 -5.07 -38.20
CA GLU A 113 -75.86 -4.38 -39.51
C GLU A 113 -76.75 -3.09 -39.44
N ASP A 114 -76.55 -2.21 -40.42
CA ASP A 114 -77.45 -1.17 -40.98
C ASP A 114 -77.62 0.25 -40.38
N ASP A 115 -77.28 1.20 -41.27
CA ASP A 115 -77.83 2.53 -41.57
C ASP A 115 -77.86 3.70 -40.54
N LEU A 116 -77.24 4.82 -40.98
CA LEU A 116 -77.44 6.19 -40.49
C LEU A 116 -78.94 6.59 -40.52
N PRO A 117 -79.46 7.53 -39.69
CA PRO A 117 -78.82 8.81 -39.42
C PRO A 117 -78.87 9.33 -37.97
N GLU A 118 -78.07 10.38 -37.83
CA GLU A 118 -77.73 11.27 -36.74
C GLU A 118 -78.91 11.87 -35.94
N ALA A 119 -78.60 12.20 -34.67
CA ALA A 119 -79.37 12.99 -33.71
C ALA A 119 -80.47 12.28 -32.87
N LEU A 120 -80.13 11.95 -31.62
CA LEU A 120 -80.89 12.31 -30.38
C LEU A 120 -80.17 11.79 -29.10
N SER A 121 -79.66 12.75 -28.32
CA SER A 121 -79.52 12.78 -26.84
C SER A 121 -78.99 11.56 -26.05
N ALA A 122 -77.68 11.58 -25.73
CA ALA A 122 -77.14 10.88 -24.54
C ALA A 122 -76.95 11.87 -23.38
N ILE A 123 -77.76 11.73 -22.32
CA ILE A 123 -77.68 12.52 -21.08
C ILE A 123 -76.35 12.21 -20.36
N PRO A 124 -75.49 13.20 -20.01
CA PRO A 124 -74.25 12.93 -19.30
C PRO A 124 -74.52 12.58 -17.83
N ARG A 125 -74.00 11.43 -17.36
CA ARG A 125 -74.00 11.09 -15.93
C ARG A 125 -73.15 12.12 -15.17
N LYS A 126 -73.77 12.92 -14.29
CA LYS A 126 -73.08 13.90 -13.42
C LYS A 126 -71.99 13.21 -12.59
N LYS A 127 -70.72 13.59 -12.75
CA LYS A 127 -69.60 13.15 -11.91
C LYS A 127 -69.86 13.56 -10.46
N ARG A 128 -69.61 12.66 -9.50
CA ARG A 128 -69.64 12.99 -8.06
C ARG A 128 -68.34 13.73 -7.71
N LEU A 129 -68.46 15.01 -7.39
CA LEU A 129 -67.38 15.88 -6.90
C LEU A 129 -67.00 15.44 -5.47
N CYS A 130 -65.87 14.76 -5.31
CA CYS A 130 -65.45 14.14 -4.04
C CYS A 130 -64.08 14.61 -3.55
N TYR A 131 -63.21 15.10 -4.43
CA TYR A 131 -61.86 15.57 -4.13
C TYR A 131 -61.69 17.04 -4.50
N LEU A 132 -60.70 17.70 -3.89
CA LEU A 132 -60.46 19.13 -4.09
C LEU A 132 -60.19 19.49 -5.56
N GLY A 133 -59.55 18.58 -6.32
CA GLY A 133 -59.24 18.74 -7.74
C GLY A 133 -60.36 18.33 -8.70
N ASP A 134 -61.55 17.98 -8.20
CA ASP A 134 -62.70 17.63 -9.04
C ASP A 134 -63.53 18.87 -9.43
N PHE A 135 -63.29 20.04 -8.82
CA PHE A 135 -64.08 21.26 -9.00
C PHE A 135 -63.42 22.20 -10.03
N ASP A 136 -64.17 22.62 -11.05
CA ASP A 136 -63.75 23.63 -12.04
C ASP A 136 -64.19 25.05 -11.62
N GLU A 137 -63.60 26.11 -12.21
CA GLU A 137 -63.93 27.52 -11.87
C GLU A 137 -65.42 27.85 -12.01
N ALA A 138 -66.10 27.25 -12.98
CA ALA A 138 -67.54 27.43 -13.19
C ALA A 138 -68.40 26.89 -12.01
N ASP A 139 -67.92 25.87 -11.29
CA ASP A 139 -68.64 25.23 -10.18
C ASP A 139 -68.59 26.05 -8.87
N VAL A 140 -67.75 27.08 -8.79
CA VAL A 140 -67.63 27.98 -7.64
C VAL A 140 -68.72 29.06 -7.64
N THR A 141 -69.38 29.28 -8.78
CA THR A 141 -70.48 30.26 -8.94
C THR A 141 -71.81 29.79 -8.35
N SER A 142 -71.98 28.47 -8.15
CA SER A 142 -73.19 27.90 -7.55
C SER A 142 -73.06 27.81 -6.02
N PRO A 143 -73.97 28.42 -5.23
CA PRO A 143 -73.85 28.50 -3.77
C PRO A 143 -73.69 27.13 -3.08
N THR A 144 -74.40 26.11 -3.58
CA THR A 144 -74.40 24.76 -3.00
C THR A 144 -73.13 23.96 -3.32
N LYS A 145 -72.53 24.16 -4.50
CA LYS A 145 -71.26 23.50 -4.87
C LYS A 145 -70.07 24.19 -4.20
N ALA A 146 -70.08 25.51 -4.09
CA ALA A 146 -69.08 26.28 -3.35
C ALA A 146 -69.02 25.88 -1.87
N GLN A 147 -70.18 25.71 -1.22
CA GLN A 147 -70.24 25.25 0.17
C GLN A 147 -69.65 23.83 0.35
N LYS A 148 -69.85 22.95 -0.65
CA LYS A 148 -69.31 21.58 -0.64
C LYS A 148 -67.79 21.55 -0.86
N LEU A 149 -67.27 22.38 -1.76
CA LEU A 149 -65.82 22.59 -1.94
C LEU A 149 -65.18 23.11 -0.65
N LEU A 150 -65.85 24.05 0.03
CA LEU A 150 -65.38 24.64 1.28
C LEU A 150 -65.35 23.60 2.43
N GLN A 151 -66.34 22.71 2.50
CA GLN A 151 -66.31 21.58 3.45
C GLN A 151 -65.18 20.59 3.16
N ILE A 152 -64.97 20.24 1.88
CA ILE A 152 -63.89 19.32 1.46
C ILE A 152 -62.52 19.96 1.72
N SER A 153 -62.36 21.26 1.47
CA SER A 153 -61.12 22.00 1.73
C SER A 153 -60.83 22.10 3.23
N GLN A 154 -61.84 22.39 4.05
CA GLN A 154 -61.72 22.38 5.51
C GLN A 154 -61.32 20.99 6.04
N ALA A 155 -61.93 19.92 5.53
CA ALA A 155 -61.58 18.55 5.91
C ALA A 155 -60.15 18.18 5.49
N ALA A 156 -59.71 18.59 4.30
CA ALA A 156 -58.33 18.40 3.84
C ALA A 156 -57.33 19.17 4.70
N ILE A 157 -57.61 20.44 5.03
CA ILE A 157 -56.79 21.27 5.91
C ILE A 157 -56.68 20.64 7.30
N MET A 158 -57.78 20.10 7.85
CA MET A 158 -57.75 19.39 9.14
C MET A 158 -56.85 18.15 9.09
N LYS A 159 -56.92 17.37 8.00
CA LYS A 159 -56.05 16.20 7.79
C LYS A 159 -54.58 16.60 7.69
N HIS A 160 -54.25 17.66 6.95
CA HIS A 160 -52.89 18.18 6.85
C HIS A 160 -52.36 18.71 8.20
N LYS A 161 -53.19 19.45 8.97
CA LYS A 161 -52.83 19.89 10.32
C LYS A 161 -52.52 18.71 11.24
N GLN A 162 -53.26 17.60 11.14
CA GLN A 162 -53.00 16.40 11.92
C GLN A 162 -51.67 15.72 11.53
N VAL A 163 -51.35 15.64 10.24
CA VAL A 163 -50.05 15.12 9.76
C VAL A 163 -48.90 15.98 10.29
N VAL A 164 -49.02 17.31 10.21
CA VAL A 164 -48.00 18.24 10.73
C VAL A 164 -47.80 18.06 12.23
N ARG A 165 -48.86 17.88 13.02
CA ARG A 165 -48.74 17.57 14.45
C ARG A 165 -48.00 16.25 14.70
N ASN A 166 -48.31 15.21 13.93
CA ASN A 166 -47.65 13.91 14.08
C ASN A 166 -46.16 13.98 13.72
N LEU A 167 -45.80 14.71 12.65
CA LEU A 167 -44.41 14.95 12.26
C LEU A 167 -43.66 15.74 13.34
N ARG A 168 -44.26 16.81 13.90
CA ARG A 168 -43.67 17.57 15.02
C ARG A 168 -43.47 16.70 16.27
N LYS A 169 -44.41 15.82 16.60
CA LYS A 169 -44.28 14.86 17.71
C LYS A 169 -43.15 13.86 17.46
N SER A 170 -43.02 13.36 16.22
CA SER A 170 -41.92 12.46 15.83
C SER A 170 -40.56 13.16 15.95
N GLY A 171 -40.44 14.40 15.44
CA GLY A 171 -39.24 15.22 15.56
C GLY A 171 -38.83 15.47 17.03
N LYS A 172 -39.80 15.76 17.91
CA LYS A 172 -39.54 15.90 19.35
C LYS A 172 -39.04 14.60 20.00
N ARG A 173 -39.60 13.44 19.62
CA ARG A 173 -39.13 12.13 20.13
C ARG A 173 -37.72 11.82 19.66
N LEU A 174 -37.40 12.14 18.42
CA LEU A 174 -36.07 11.95 17.86
C LEU A 174 -35.04 12.81 18.59
N LYS A 175 -35.36 14.10 18.82
CA LYS A 175 -34.51 15.03 19.56
C LYS A 175 -34.21 14.54 20.99
N LYS A 176 -35.25 14.09 21.71
CA LYS A 176 -35.08 13.50 23.06
C LYS A 176 -34.20 12.25 23.09
N ARG A 177 -34.21 11.44 22.02
CA ARG A 177 -33.41 10.22 21.92
C ARG A 177 -31.94 10.53 21.62
N VAL A 178 -31.67 11.58 20.84
CA VAL A 178 -30.32 12.12 20.65
C VAL A 178 -29.79 12.66 21.98
N GLU A 179 -30.57 13.49 22.67
CA GLU A 179 -30.24 14.02 24.00
C GLU A 179 -29.97 12.89 25.01
N SER A 180 -30.73 11.79 25.00
CA SER A 180 -30.49 10.64 25.90
C SER A 180 -29.25 9.82 25.54
N LEU A 181 -28.91 9.73 24.24
CA LEU A 181 -27.73 8.97 23.79
C LEU A 181 -26.44 9.75 24.04
N GLU A 182 -26.47 11.06 23.84
CA GLU A 182 -25.39 11.97 24.23
C GLU A 182 -25.22 11.97 25.75
N GLY A 183 -26.32 12.05 26.50
CA GLY A 183 -26.32 11.95 27.96
C GLY A 183 -25.80 10.61 28.49
N LEU A 184 -26.12 9.48 27.83
CA LEU A 184 -25.55 8.17 28.17
C LEU A 184 -24.03 8.12 28.00
N LEU A 185 -23.50 8.82 27.00
CA LEU A 185 -22.06 8.88 26.73
C LEU A 185 -21.34 9.75 27.77
N GLU A 186 -21.99 10.81 28.25
CA GLU A 186 -21.55 11.66 29.35
C GLU A 186 -21.60 10.90 30.69
N ASP A 187 -22.70 10.20 30.98
CA ASP A 187 -22.90 9.36 32.15
C ASP A 187 -21.85 8.24 32.27
N LEU A 188 -21.49 7.61 31.14
CA LEU A 188 -20.46 6.55 31.10
C LEU A 188 -19.06 7.11 31.33
N LYS A 189 -18.83 8.37 30.98
CA LYS A 189 -17.59 9.11 31.25
C LYS A 189 -17.51 9.52 32.73
N GLU A 190 -18.60 10.02 33.29
CA GLU A 190 -18.69 10.36 34.72
C GLU A 190 -18.59 9.13 35.62
N LYS A 191 -19.15 7.99 35.21
CA LYS A 191 -19.08 6.72 35.95
C LYS A 191 -17.76 5.98 35.79
N SER A 192 -16.76 6.54 35.09
CA SER A 192 -15.43 5.95 34.87
C SER A 192 -15.41 4.54 34.25
N MET A 193 -16.46 4.16 33.52
CA MET A 193 -16.57 2.84 32.88
C MET A 193 -15.92 2.82 31.48
N ILE A 194 -15.51 3.98 30.96
CA ILE A 194 -14.82 4.17 29.69
C ILE A 194 -13.67 5.15 29.94
N SER A 195 -12.46 4.82 29.47
CA SER A 195 -11.32 5.75 29.59
C SER A 195 -11.51 6.96 28.67
N ASP A 196 -10.91 8.10 29.02
CA ASP A 196 -10.92 9.30 28.16
C ASP A 196 -10.39 9.01 26.75
N ALA A 197 -9.48 8.03 26.62
CA ALA A 197 -8.98 7.50 25.35
C ALA A 197 -10.06 6.75 24.55
N ALA A 198 -10.89 5.93 25.18
CA ALA A 198 -11.95 5.19 24.50
C ALA A 198 -13.13 6.09 24.09
N SER A 199 -13.47 7.11 24.90
CA SER A 199 -14.49 8.12 24.56
C SER A 199 -14.03 9.03 23.42
N SER A 200 -12.75 9.44 23.42
CA SER A 200 -12.15 10.19 22.32
C SER A 200 -12.04 9.35 21.04
N VAL A 201 -11.66 8.07 21.10
CA VAL A 201 -11.62 7.16 19.93
C VAL A 201 -13.00 6.97 19.29
N LEU A 202 -14.07 6.85 20.08
CA LEU A 202 -15.44 6.75 19.56
C LEU A 202 -15.94 8.07 18.93
N LYS A 203 -15.42 9.22 19.37
CA LYS A 203 -15.71 10.54 18.80
C LYS A 203 -14.80 10.90 17.61
N LEU A 204 -13.58 10.36 17.55
CA LEU A 204 -12.56 10.63 16.53
C LEU A 204 -12.53 9.62 15.38
N SER A 205 -13.27 8.52 15.45
CA SER A 205 -13.26 7.53 14.37
C SER A 205 -13.98 8.08 13.14
N SER A 206 -13.31 8.91 12.36
CA SER A 206 -13.67 9.26 10.98
C SER A 206 -12.97 8.27 10.02
N GLY A 207 -13.61 7.98 8.88
CA GLY A 207 -13.06 7.10 7.84
C GLY A 207 -13.41 5.61 8.02
N ALA A 208 -12.45 4.71 7.74
CA ALA A 208 -12.70 3.27 7.64
C ALA A 208 -13.27 2.63 8.93
N ALA A 209 -12.91 3.15 10.11
CA ALA A 209 -13.38 2.64 11.40
C ALA A 209 -14.86 2.96 11.66
N GLU A 210 -15.32 4.17 11.33
CA GLU A 210 -16.74 4.56 11.46
C GLU A 210 -17.63 3.65 10.61
N GLU A 211 -17.19 3.44 9.38
CA GLU A 211 -17.92 2.70 8.37
C GLU A 211 -17.92 1.19 8.64
N PHE A 212 -16.83 0.71 9.22
CA PHE A 212 -16.78 -0.64 9.77
C PHE A 212 -17.79 -0.81 10.92
N VAL A 213 -17.86 0.15 11.84
CA VAL A 213 -18.82 0.13 12.97
C VAL A 213 -20.26 0.22 12.48
N LYS A 214 -20.56 1.08 11.50
CA LYS A 214 -21.90 1.14 10.87
C LYS A 214 -22.31 -0.21 10.28
N ARG A 215 -21.37 -0.96 9.71
CA ARG A 215 -21.65 -2.29 9.14
C ARG A 215 -21.81 -3.37 10.20
N LEU A 216 -21.10 -3.30 11.32
CA LEU A 216 -21.34 -4.18 12.47
C LEU A 216 -22.78 -4.05 12.99
N GLN A 217 -23.37 -2.85 12.88
CA GLN A 217 -24.77 -2.61 13.25
C GLN A 217 -25.78 -3.13 12.21
N MET A 218 -25.33 -3.51 11.01
CA MET A 218 -26.17 -3.98 9.91
C MET A 218 -25.78 -5.40 9.47
N PRO A 219 -26.21 -6.45 10.21
CA PRO A 219 -25.91 -7.82 9.82
C PRO A 219 -26.50 -8.13 8.43
N ASN A 220 -25.68 -8.71 7.55
CA ASN A 220 -26.02 -9.07 6.16
C ASN A 220 -26.33 -7.92 5.19
N SER A 221 -25.77 -6.72 5.40
CA SER A 221 -25.88 -5.63 4.42
C SER A 221 -25.33 -6.04 3.04
N LYS A 222 -26.12 -5.83 1.98
CA LYS A 222 -25.71 -6.00 0.58
C LYS A 222 -25.09 -4.73 -0.02
N GLU A 223 -24.84 -3.72 0.80
CA GLU A 223 -24.34 -2.43 0.33
C GLU A 223 -22.90 -2.52 -0.19
N LYS A 224 -22.61 -1.72 -1.21
CA LYS A 224 -21.28 -1.63 -1.81
C LYS A 224 -20.27 -1.15 -0.75
N TYR A 225 -19.10 -1.76 -0.74
CA TYR A 225 -18.01 -1.35 0.13
C TYR A 225 -17.53 0.06 -0.26
N PRO A 226 -17.48 1.01 0.69
CA PRO A 226 -16.96 2.35 0.46
C PRO A 226 -15.44 2.33 0.27
N ALA A 227 -14.90 3.40 -0.31
CA ALA A 227 -13.50 3.48 -0.73
C ALA A 227 -12.53 3.29 0.44
N ASP A 228 -12.80 3.91 1.60
CA ASP A 228 -11.91 3.83 2.76
C ASP A 228 -11.84 2.41 3.34
N LEU A 229 -12.98 1.74 3.41
CA LEU A 229 -13.05 0.35 3.86
C LEU A 229 -12.40 -0.62 2.86
N LYS A 230 -12.51 -0.33 1.55
CA LYS A 230 -11.78 -1.06 0.50
C LYS A 230 -10.28 -0.93 0.67
N ALA A 231 -9.80 0.31 0.83
CA ALA A 231 -8.38 0.61 1.04
C ALA A 231 -7.87 -0.11 2.29
N PHE A 232 -8.55 0.03 3.43
CA PHE A 232 -8.20 -0.66 4.67
C PHE A 232 -8.13 -2.19 4.49
N ALA A 233 -9.15 -2.79 3.88
CA ALA A 233 -9.20 -4.24 3.69
C ALA A 233 -8.09 -4.75 2.76
N LEU A 234 -7.80 -4.02 1.69
CA LEU A 234 -6.68 -4.33 0.79
C LEU A 234 -5.35 -4.19 1.52
N THR A 235 -5.15 -3.15 2.33
CA THR A 235 -3.90 -2.87 3.05
C THR A 235 -3.64 -3.95 4.11
N LEU A 236 -4.66 -4.30 4.89
CA LEU A 236 -4.55 -5.37 5.88
C LEU A 236 -4.25 -6.72 5.21
N ASN A 237 -4.90 -7.02 4.08
CA ASN A 237 -4.62 -8.24 3.31
C ASN A 237 -3.21 -8.25 2.71
N PHE A 238 -2.70 -7.09 2.32
CA PHE A 238 -1.35 -6.94 1.79
C PHE A 238 -0.27 -7.19 2.84
N TYR A 239 -0.43 -6.64 4.06
CA TYR A 239 0.51 -6.91 5.14
C TYR A 239 0.49 -8.38 5.57
N SER A 240 -0.70 -8.96 5.73
CA SER A 240 -0.82 -10.38 6.04
C SER A 240 -2.21 -10.91 5.73
N ALA A 241 -2.28 -11.85 4.79
CA ALA A 241 -3.53 -12.58 4.52
C ALA A 241 -4.01 -13.37 5.74
N LYS A 242 -3.09 -13.86 6.58
CA LYS A 242 -3.43 -14.55 7.84
C LYS A 242 -4.06 -13.58 8.85
N ALA A 243 -3.44 -12.40 9.04
CA ALA A 243 -3.98 -11.38 9.91
C ALA A 243 -5.36 -10.90 9.41
N TYR A 244 -5.49 -10.69 8.10
CA TYR A 244 -6.77 -10.33 7.50
C TYR A 244 -7.88 -11.37 7.78
N ASN A 245 -7.59 -12.65 7.61
CA ASN A 245 -8.55 -13.71 7.88
C ASN A 245 -8.91 -13.76 9.37
N TYR A 246 -7.91 -13.63 10.26
CA TYR A 246 -8.14 -13.56 11.70
C TYR A 246 -9.03 -12.38 12.09
N VAL A 247 -8.71 -11.16 11.62
CA VAL A 247 -9.53 -9.96 11.88
C VAL A 247 -10.93 -10.16 11.32
N ARG A 248 -11.05 -10.69 10.10
CA ARG A 248 -12.35 -10.97 9.48
C ARG A 248 -13.18 -11.97 10.31
N GLU A 249 -12.58 -13.04 10.82
CA GLU A 249 -13.26 -14.03 11.67
C GLU A 249 -13.62 -13.46 13.04
N THR A 250 -12.72 -12.67 13.64
CA THR A 250 -12.93 -12.02 14.94
C THR A 250 -14.11 -11.03 14.91
N PHE A 251 -14.34 -10.38 13.77
CA PHE A 251 -15.42 -9.43 13.58
C PHE A 251 -16.58 -9.99 12.74
N ASP A 252 -16.99 -11.24 12.99
CA ASP A 252 -18.18 -11.89 12.42
C ASP A 252 -18.28 -11.78 10.88
N CYS A 253 -17.14 -11.82 10.18
CA CYS A 253 -17.05 -11.73 8.73
C CYS A 253 -17.60 -10.44 8.09
N HIS A 254 -17.64 -9.32 8.81
CA HIS A 254 -18.06 -8.01 8.28
C HIS A 254 -17.05 -7.37 7.32
N LEU A 255 -15.81 -7.86 7.30
CA LEU A 255 -14.82 -7.51 6.29
C LEU A 255 -15.04 -8.27 4.97
N PRO A 256 -14.67 -7.68 3.83
CA PRO A 256 -14.84 -8.30 2.51
C PRO A 256 -14.29 -9.73 2.47
N HIS A 257 -15.00 -10.63 1.79
CA HIS A 257 -14.43 -11.95 1.52
C HIS A 257 -13.17 -11.82 0.64
N PRO A 258 -12.12 -12.65 0.80
CA PRO A 258 -10.93 -12.61 -0.06
C PRO A 258 -11.21 -12.70 -1.57
N ARG A 259 -12.30 -13.37 -1.98
CA ARG A 259 -12.77 -13.37 -3.38
C ARG A 259 -13.15 -11.97 -3.86
N THR A 260 -13.74 -11.14 -3.00
CA THR A 260 -14.08 -9.75 -3.30
C THR A 260 -12.82 -8.91 -3.45
N LEU A 261 -11.81 -9.14 -2.61
CA LEU A 261 -10.48 -8.48 -2.76
C LEU A 261 -9.84 -8.84 -4.09
N ARG A 262 -9.85 -10.12 -4.49
CA ARG A 262 -9.34 -10.56 -5.80
C ARG A 262 -10.06 -9.86 -6.95
N LYS A 263 -11.39 -9.70 -6.86
CA LYS A 263 -12.15 -8.94 -7.86
C LYS A 263 -11.73 -7.47 -7.96
N TRP A 264 -11.34 -6.84 -6.85
CA TRP A 264 -10.84 -5.47 -6.86
C TRP A 264 -9.44 -5.36 -7.47
N TYR A 265 -8.57 -6.33 -7.22
CA TYR A 265 -7.26 -6.40 -7.87
C TYR A 265 -7.37 -6.64 -9.39
N ASN A 266 -8.34 -7.42 -9.84
CA ASN A 266 -8.60 -7.65 -11.27
C ASN A 266 -9.06 -6.39 -12.03
N CYS A 267 -9.31 -5.26 -11.35
CA CYS A 267 -9.62 -4.00 -12.02
C CYS A 267 -8.40 -3.30 -12.61
N VAL A 268 -7.19 -3.70 -12.23
CA VAL A 268 -5.93 -3.18 -12.75
C VAL A 268 -5.35 -4.22 -13.70
N ASP A 269 -5.06 -3.83 -14.94
CA ASP A 269 -4.29 -4.68 -15.82
C ASP A 269 -2.83 -4.66 -15.38
N GLY A 270 -2.31 -5.86 -15.11
CA GLY A 270 -0.91 -6.07 -14.78
C GLY A 270 -0.29 -7.05 -15.74
N SER A 271 -0.70 -7.04 -17.01
CA SER A 271 0.01 -7.73 -18.07
C SER A 271 1.45 -7.17 -18.21
N PRO A 272 2.42 -7.99 -18.67
CA PRO A 272 3.73 -7.49 -19.06
C PRO A 272 3.59 -6.42 -20.15
N GLY A 273 4.44 -5.40 -20.11
CA GLY A 273 4.37 -4.22 -20.97
C GLY A 273 4.28 -2.92 -20.18
N PHE A 274 3.90 -1.86 -20.88
CA PHE A 274 3.62 -0.55 -20.29
C PHE A 274 2.26 -0.55 -19.59
N THR A 275 2.25 -0.22 -18.30
CA THR A 275 1.01 -0.22 -17.51
C THR A 275 0.21 1.06 -17.75
N ALA A 276 -0.93 0.94 -18.43
CA ALA A 276 -1.79 2.07 -18.80
C ALA A 276 -2.27 2.87 -17.60
N GLU A 277 -2.62 2.20 -16.50
CA GLU A 277 -3.08 2.88 -15.31
C GLU A 277 -1.94 3.71 -14.69
N ALA A 278 -0.70 3.20 -14.68
CA ALA A 278 0.47 3.91 -14.13
C ALA A 278 0.75 5.19 -14.92
N ILE A 279 0.67 5.11 -16.25
CA ILE A 279 0.77 6.25 -17.16
C ILE A 279 -0.36 7.28 -16.90
N THR A 280 -1.58 6.81 -16.65
CA THR A 280 -2.72 7.68 -16.31
C THR A 280 -2.52 8.39 -14.96
N ALA A 281 -1.96 7.70 -13.98
CA ALA A 281 -1.63 8.29 -12.69
C ALA A 281 -0.52 9.36 -12.83
N LEU A 282 0.47 9.13 -13.68
CA LEU A 282 1.49 10.13 -14.04
C LEU A 282 0.88 11.36 -14.71
N LYS A 283 -0.03 11.20 -15.67
CA LYS A 283 -0.76 12.32 -16.30
C LYS A 283 -1.51 13.18 -15.28
N THR A 284 -2.16 12.53 -14.30
CA THR A 284 -2.88 13.22 -13.23
C THR A 284 -1.92 14.05 -12.37
N LYS A 285 -0.78 13.47 -12.00
CA LYS A 285 0.26 14.17 -11.21
C LYS A 285 0.92 15.30 -11.98
N ALA A 286 1.16 15.13 -13.28
CA ALA A 286 1.67 16.18 -14.15
C ALA A 286 0.72 17.38 -14.21
N ALA A 287 -0.58 17.13 -14.40
CA ALA A 287 -1.60 18.18 -14.38
C ALA A 287 -1.70 18.89 -13.02
N GLU A 288 -1.56 18.18 -11.90
CA GLU A 288 -1.50 18.77 -10.56
C GLU A 288 -0.28 19.69 -10.36
N ALA A 289 0.88 19.30 -10.90
CA ALA A 289 2.10 20.08 -10.81
C ALA A 289 2.06 21.32 -11.71
N GLU A 290 1.49 21.18 -12.91
CA GLU A 290 1.32 22.27 -13.87
C GLU A 290 0.39 23.36 -13.30
N LYS A 291 -0.69 22.97 -12.61
CA LYS A 291 -1.54 23.92 -11.85
C LYS A 291 -0.79 24.71 -10.78
N LYS A 292 0.29 24.15 -10.24
CA LYS A 292 1.17 24.81 -9.26
C LYS A 292 2.29 25.63 -9.93
N GLY A 293 2.30 25.72 -11.27
CA GLY A 293 3.33 26.42 -12.03
C GLY A 293 4.68 25.69 -12.07
N THR A 294 4.69 24.37 -11.82
CA THR A 294 5.92 23.57 -11.76
C THR A 294 5.85 22.37 -12.70
N ARG A 295 6.94 22.07 -13.40
CA ARG A 295 7.05 20.85 -14.22
C ARG A 295 7.67 19.72 -13.42
N LEU A 296 7.15 18.50 -13.55
CA LEU A 296 7.67 17.33 -12.84
C LEU A 296 8.99 16.87 -13.45
N LYS A 297 10.04 16.82 -12.64
CA LYS A 297 11.35 16.29 -13.00
C LYS A 297 11.56 14.96 -12.29
N CYS A 298 11.78 13.89 -13.05
CA CYS A 298 11.90 12.53 -12.52
C CYS A 298 13.16 11.83 -13.05
N GLY A 299 13.62 10.82 -12.30
CA GLY A 299 14.62 9.85 -12.76
C GLY A 299 13.97 8.54 -13.16
N LEU A 300 14.44 7.93 -14.22
CA LEU A 300 14.07 6.58 -14.65
C LEU A 300 15.11 5.58 -14.12
N ILE A 301 14.65 4.56 -13.40
CA ILE A 301 15.49 3.52 -12.82
C ILE A 301 15.13 2.20 -13.48
N VAL A 302 16.13 1.47 -13.98
CA VAL A 302 15.93 0.23 -14.74
C VAL A 302 16.83 -0.86 -14.17
N ASP A 303 16.23 -2.00 -13.83
CA ASP A 303 16.95 -3.18 -13.36
C ASP A 303 16.14 -4.46 -13.60
N GLU A 304 16.82 -5.59 -13.50
CA GLU A 304 16.27 -6.93 -13.70
C GLU A 304 16.17 -7.68 -12.37
N MET A 305 15.06 -8.41 -12.21
CA MET A 305 14.90 -9.35 -11.11
C MET A 305 14.82 -10.78 -11.64
N SER A 306 15.69 -11.66 -11.15
CA SER A 306 15.59 -13.07 -11.50
C SER A 306 14.31 -13.70 -10.96
N ILE A 307 13.63 -14.45 -11.83
CA ILE A 307 12.39 -15.16 -11.54
C ILE A 307 12.56 -16.66 -11.74
N LYS A 308 11.67 -17.45 -11.12
CA LYS A 308 11.67 -18.90 -11.28
C LYS A 308 11.19 -19.27 -12.67
N LYS A 309 12.06 -19.92 -13.46
CA LYS A 309 11.72 -20.55 -14.75
C LYS A 309 10.65 -21.60 -14.54
N HIS A 310 9.40 -21.26 -14.84
CA HIS A 310 8.27 -22.16 -14.69
C HIS A 310 7.12 -21.67 -15.55
N ILE A 311 6.58 -22.57 -16.38
CA ILE A 311 5.39 -22.32 -17.19
C ILE A 311 4.18 -22.83 -16.40
N GLU A 312 3.18 -21.98 -16.24
CA GLU A 312 1.91 -22.30 -15.60
C GLU A 312 0.76 -21.85 -16.50
N TRP A 313 -0.29 -22.67 -16.60
CA TRP A 313 -1.54 -22.25 -17.22
C TRP A 313 -2.22 -21.18 -16.36
N ASP A 314 -2.35 -19.97 -16.91
CA ASP A 314 -3.29 -18.98 -16.40
C ASP A 314 -4.66 -19.21 -17.05
N VAL A 315 -5.73 -18.69 -16.45
CA VAL A 315 -7.13 -19.02 -16.81
C VAL A 315 -7.40 -18.98 -18.33
N THR A 316 -6.67 -18.14 -19.07
CA THR A 316 -6.81 -17.95 -20.52
C THR A 316 -5.55 -18.23 -21.35
N LYS A 317 -4.34 -18.17 -20.79
CA LYS A 317 -3.07 -18.29 -21.55
C LYS A 317 -1.95 -18.93 -20.73
N PHE A 318 -0.95 -19.51 -21.37
CA PHE A 318 0.26 -19.94 -20.66
C PHE A 318 1.05 -18.72 -20.16
N SER A 319 1.52 -18.81 -18.91
CA SER A 319 2.31 -17.77 -18.25
C SER A 319 3.68 -18.32 -17.88
N GLY A 320 4.75 -17.59 -18.22
CA GLY A 320 6.13 -18.02 -17.95
C GLY A 320 7.08 -17.92 -19.13
N TYR A 321 6.56 -17.71 -20.34
CA TYR A 321 7.35 -17.38 -21.53
C TYR A 321 7.82 -15.92 -21.50
N VAL A 322 8.78 -15.61 -22.38
CA VAL A 322 9.16 -14.22 -22.68
C VAL A 322 7.93 -13.46 -23.17
N ASP A 323 7.63 -12.34 -22.53
CA ASP A 323 6.46 -11.51 -22.81
C ASP A 323 6.90 -10.05 -22.80
N MET A 324 6.97 -9.47 -24.00
CA MET A 324 7.34 -8.08 -24.25
C MET A 324 6.12 -7.14 -24.30
N GLY A 325 4.91 -7.64 -23.99
CA GLY A 325 3.66 -6.87 -24.07
C GLY A 325 3.02 -6.84 -25.46
N ALA A 326 3.48 -7.68 -26.39
CA ALA A 326 2.98 -7.75 -27.77
C ALA A 326 1.83 -8.77 -27.98
N GLU A 327 1.27 -9.35 -26.91
CA GLU A 327 0.23 -10.39 -26.95
C GLU A 327 0.53 -11.58 -27.89
N ILE A 328 1.81 -11.90 -28.08
CA ILE A 328 2.23 -13.09 -28.86
C ILE A 328 2.12 -14.31 -27.95
N ASP A 329 1.25 -15.25 -28.31
CA ASP A 329 1.06 -16.54 -27.62
C ASP A 329 1.58 -17.64 -28.56
N ASP A 330 2.86 -17.98 -28.41
CA ASP A 330 3.55 -19.00 -29.19
C ASP A 330 4.29 -19.95 -28.23
N ASP A 331 4.03 -21.25 -28.39
CA ASP A 331 4.62 -22.32 -27.58
C ASP A 331 6.13 -22.50 -27.82
N GLU A 332 6.66 -21.95 -28.92
CA GLU A 332 8.10 -21.96 -29.22
C GLU A 332 8.89 -20.88 -28.47
N LEU A 333 8.21 -19.97 -27.75
CA LEU A 333 8.89 -18.89 -27.03
C LEU A 333 9.77 -19.43 -25.90
N PRO A 334 10.95 -18.83 -25.68
CA PRO A 334 11.81 -19.24 -24.58
C PRO A 334 11.17 -18.92 -23.23
N VAL A 335 11.48 -19.73 -22.22
CA VAL A 335 11.04 -19.51 -20.84
C VAL A 335 11.73 -18.27 -20.27
N ALA A 336 10.95 -17.35 -19.70
CA ALA A 336 11.47 -16.16 -19.07
C ALA A 336 12.32 -16.52 -17.84
N LYS A 337 13.47 -15.85 -17.74
CA LYS A 337 14.44 -16.03 -16.65
C LYS A 337 14.44 -14.84 -15.71
N ASP A 338 14.25 -13.64 -16.25
CA ASP A 338 14.40 -12.39 -15.53
C ASP A 338 13.21 -11.47 -15.87
N ALA A 339 12.81 -10.61 -14.94
CA ALA A 339 11.79 -9.58 -15.11
C ALA A 339 12.46 -8.20 -15.12
N LEU A 340 12.48 -7.53 -16.27
CA LEU A 340 13.01 -6.19 -16.44
C LEU A 340 11.96 -5.18 -16.01
N VAL A 341 12.27 -4.29 -15.05
CA VAL A 341 11.30 -3.32 -14.51
C VAL A 341 11.79 -1.89 -14.72
N PHE A 342 10.86 -1.03 -15.12
CA PHE A 342 11.05 0.41 -15.26
C PHE A 342 10.32 1.13 -14.12
N LEU A 343 11.07 1.85 -13.29
CA LEU A 343 10.55 2.60 -12.16
C LEU A 343 10.84 4.09 -12.33
N VAL A 344 9.81 4.92 -12.25
CA VAL A 344 9.94 6.38 -12.26
C VAL A 344 9.97 6.88 -10.82
N ASN A 345 11.00 7.65 -10.47
CA ASN A 345 11.12 8.30 -9.17
C ASN A 345 11.13 9.82 -9.30
N SER A 346 10.30 10.51 -8.52
CA SER A 346 10.19 11.96 -8.60
C SER A 346 11.31 12.67 -7.84
N LEU A 347 12.03 13.57 -8.53
CA LEU A 347 13.09 14.37 -7.90
C LEU A 347 12.52 15.53 -7.09
N ASN A 348 11.47 16.19 -7.61
CA ASN A 348 10.80 17.31 -6.96
C ASN A 348 9.57 16.93 -6.12
N GLY A 349 9.02 15.71 -6.28
CA GLY A 349 7.96 15.15 -5.45
C GLY A 349 8.46 14.03 -4.53
N ASN A 350 7.61 13.57 -3.62
CA ASN A 350 7.90 12.43 -2.74
C ASN A 350 7.08 11.19 -3.14
N TRP A 351 7.28 10.72 -4.38
CA TRP A 351 6.58 9.55 -4.90
C TRP A 351 7.42 8.82 -5.96
N LYS A 352 7.13 7.54 -6.14
CA LYS A 352 7.68 6.67 -7.18
C LYS A 352 6.57 5.80 -7.79
N VAL A 353 6.75 5.26 -8.99
CA VAL A 353 5.76 4.35 -9.59
C VAL A 353 6.43 3.43 -10.60
N PRO A 354 6.20 2.11 -10.55
CA PRO A 354 6.65 1.23 -11.60
C PRO A 354 5.71 1.40 -12.81
N VAL A 355 6.30 1.74 -13.95
CA VAL A 355 5.55 2.12 -15.16
C VAL A 355 5.44 0.98 -16.17
N ALA A 356 6.41 0.07 -16.15
CA ALA A 356 6.44 -1.07 -17.05
C ALA A 356 7.25 -2.22 -16.46
N TYR A 357 6.91 -3.42 -16.88
CA TYR A 357 7.78 -4.57 -16.69
C TYR A 357 7.69 -5.54 -17.87
N PHE A 358 8.79 -6.22 -18.18
CA PHE A 358 8.87 -7.18 -19.29
C PHE A 358 9.47 -8.50 -18.80
N LEU A 359 8.95 -9.62 -19.28
CA LEU A 359 9.47 -10.95 -18.97
C LEU A 359 10.48 -11.33 -20.05
N ILE A 360 11.74 -11.53 -19.68
CA ILE A 360 12.85 -11.67 -20.62
C ILE A 360 13.70 -12.91 -20.34
N ASN A 361 14.42 -13.37 -21.36
CA ASN A 361 15.45 -14.41 -21.24
C ASN A 361 16.81 -13.84 -21.70
N GLY A 362 17.18 -12.71 -21.09
CA GLY A 362 18.26 -11.85 -21.58
C GLY A 362 17.80 -10.94 -22.72
N LEU A 363 18.40 -9.76 -22.82
CA LEU A 363 18.18 -8.81 -23.91
C LEU A 363 19.52 -8.35 -24.48
N ASN A 364 19.54 -8.12 -25.78
CA ASN A 364 20.67 -7.49 -26.45
C ASN A 364 20.75 -6.00 -26.09
N ALA A 365 21.93 -5.40 -26.25
CA ALA A 365 22.14 -3.99 -25.93
C ALA A 365 21.19 -3.06 -26.71
N ILE A 366 20.95 -3.37 -28.00
CA ILE A 366 20.07 -2.64 -28.93
C ILE A 366 18.60 -2.77 -28.50
N GLU A 367 18.14 -3.99 -28.22
CA GLU A 367 16.76 -4.23 -27.78
C GLU A 367 16.45 -3.46 -26.49
N ARG A 368 17.36 -3.48 -25.52
CA ARG A 368 17.22 -2.71 -24.28
C ARG A 368 17.22 -1.20 -24.52
N ALA A 369 18.06 -0.70 -25.43
CA ALA A 369 18.08 0.71 -25.82
C ALA A 369 16.75 1.14 -26.45
N ASN A 370 16.14 0.30 -27.27
CA ASN A 370 14.83 0.54 -27.87
C ASN A 370 13.73 0.64 -26.79
N LEU A 371 13.69 -0.30 -25.85
CA LEU A 371 12.73 -0.26 -24.73
C LEU A 371 12.89 0.99 -23.86
N ILE A 372 14.14 1.41 -23.59
CA ILE A 372 14.40 2.66 -22.86
C ILE A 372 13.89 3.86 -23.65
N SER A 373 14.12 3.90 -24.97
CA SER A 373 13.66 4.99 -25.84
C SER A 373 12.12 5.07 -25.90
N GLU A 374 11.46 3.92 -25.99
CA GLU A 374 10.00 3.81 -25.97
C GLU A 374 9.43 4.25 -24.62
N ALA A 375 10.03 3.81 -23.50
CA ALA A 375 9.66 4.25 -22.16
C ALA A 375 9.79 5.76 -21.99
N LEU A 376 10.88 6.37 -22.46
CA LEU A 376 11.07 7.82 -22.43
C LEU A 376 10.00 8.55 -23.25
N THR A 377 9.63 8.00 -24.40
CA THR A 377 8.59 8.58 -25.28
C THR A 377 7.22 8.55 -24.60
N HIS A 378 6.78 7.39 -24.09
CA HIS A 378 5.50 7.26 -23.39
C HIS A 378 5.41 8.09 -22.11
N ILE A 379 6.50 8.20 -21.35
CA ILE A 379 6.51 9.04 -20.14
C ILE A 379 6.44 10.52 -20.53
N HIS A 380 7.14 10.94 -21.59
CA HIS A 380 7.12 12.32 -22.04
C HIS A 380 5.71 12.79 -22.45
N GLU A 381 4.94 11.92 -23.11
CA GLU A 381 3.52 12.18 -23.45
C GLU A 381 2.62 12.44 -22.23
N THR A 382 3.07 12.09 -21.02
CA THR A 382 2.33 12.39 -19.78
C THR A 382 2.55 13.80 -19.25
N GLY A 383 3.51 14.55 -19.79
CA GLY A 383 3.92 15.87 -19.28
C GLY A 383 4.99 15.81 -18.17
N VAL A 384 5.57 14.63 -17.93
CA VAL A 384 6.69 14.42 -16.99
C VAL A 384 8.01 14.43 -17.76
N ASP A 385 9.02 15.12 -17.23
CA ASP A 385 10.37 15.10 -17.82
C ASP A 385 11.27 14.13 -17.09
N ILE A 386 11.84 13.19 -17.84
CA ILE A 386 12.91 12.33 -17.37
C ILE A 386 14.25 13.00 -17.61
N VAL A 387 14.98 13.28 -16.53
CA VAL A 387 16.27 13.99 -16.57
C VAL A 387 17.47 13.08 -16.32
N SER A 388 17.23 11.87 -15.82
CA SER A 388 18.29 10.90 -15.54
C SER A 388 17.84 9.46 -15.75
N LEU A 389 18.79 8.62 -16.12
CA LEU A 389 18.63 7.17 -16.26
C LEU A 389 19.60 6.48 -15.30
N THR A 390 19.08 5.64 -14.40
CA THR A 390 19.86 4.92 -13.38
C THR A 390 19.81 3.41 -13.58
N PHE A 391 20.96 2.75 -13.54
CA PHE A 391 21.09 1.29 -13.64
C PHE A 391 22.42 0.79 -13.05
N ASP A 392 22.62 -0.53 -13.05
CA ASP A 392 23.81 -1.17 -12.51
C ASP A 392 25.02 -1.13 -13.47
N GLY A 393 26.22 -1.42 -12.98
CA GLY A 393 27.44 -1.37 -13.80
C GLY A 393 27.64 -2.56 -14.76
N THR A 394 26.60 -3.26 -15.22
CA THR A 394 26.78 -4.39 -16.14
C THR A 394 27.23 -3.94 -17.53
N SER A 395 27.99 -4.79 -18.23
CA SER A 395 28.48 -4.49 -19.58
C SER A 395 27.34 -4.27 -20.57
N THR A 396 26.26 -5.05 -20.46
CA THR A 396 25.08 -4.92 -21.33
C THR A 396 24.44 -3.54 -21.16
N ASN A 397 24.27 -3.05 -19.93
CA ASN A 397 23.68 -1.74 -19.68
C ASN A 397 24.56 -0.60 -20.18
N ILE A 398 25.89 -0.72 -20.00
CA ILE A 398 26.85 0.24 -20.54
C ILE A 398 26.79 0.28 -22.08
N SER A 399 26.73 -0.88 -22.73
CA SER A 399 26.55 -0.96 -24.18
C SER A 399 25.23 -0.35 -24.63
N SER A 400 24.12 -0.61 -23.93
CA SER A 400 22.80 -0.05 -24.27
C SER A 400 22.78 1.47 -24.27
N VAL A 401 23.41 2.13 -23.29
CA VAL A 401 23.45 3.60 -23.29
C VAL A 401 24.41 4.17 -24.33
N ASN A 402 25.44 3.41 -24.72
CA ASN A 402 26.28 3.81 -25.85
C ASN A 402 25.48 3.80 -27.16
N GLU A 403 24.59 2.81 -27.36
CA GLU A 403 23.65 2.79 -28.49
C GLU A 403 22.67 3.98 -28.46
N LEU A 404 22.27 4.44 -27.28
CA LEU A 404 21.43 5.66 -27.12
C LEU A 404 22.18 6.96 -27.45
N GLY A 405 23.50 6.91 -27.64
CA GLY A 405 24.34 8.06 -27.99
C GLY A 405 25.14 8.67 -26.84
N ALA A 406 25.22 7.99 -25.69
CA ALA A 406 26.25 8.26 -24.68
C ALA A 406 27.60 7.62 -25.10
N ASN A 407 28.68 7.94 -24.40
CA ASN A 407 29.96 7.25 -24.58
C ASN A 407 30.61 7.03 -23.22
N ILE A 408 30.43 5.84 -22.66
CA ILE A 408 31.01 5.46 -21.37
C ILE A 408 32.37 4.79 -21.60
N SER A 409 33.28 5.54 -22.21
CA SER A 409 34.68 5.17 -22.42
C SER A 409 35.58 6.06 -21.59
N VAL A 410 36.77 5.56 -21.24
CA VAL A 410 37.74 6.29 -20.40
C VAL A 410 38.30 7.52 -21.14
N ASP A 411 38.51 7.39 -22.46
CA ASP A 411 39.23 8.40 -23.25
C ASP A 411 38.31 9.53 -23.75
N ASN A 412 37.02 9.26 -23.96
CA ASN A 412 36.03 10.23 -24.42
C ASN A 412 34.69 10.04 -23.71
N LEU A 413 34.66 10.43 -22.44
CA LEU A 413 33.48 10.27 -21.59
C LEU A 413 32.38 11.26 -21.98
N LYS A 414 31.29 10.74 -22.53
CA LYS A 414 30.02 11.45 -22.72
C LYS A 414 28.97 10.81 -21.81
N HIS A 415 28.69 11.46 -20.69
CA HIS A 415 27.85 10.96 -19.60
C HIS A 415 26.34 11.19 -19.78
N TYR A 416 25.90 11.63 -20.95
CA TYR A 416 24.50 11.89 -21.28
C TYR A 416 24.18 11.48 -22.72
N PHE A 417 22.90 11.26 -22.98
CA PHE A 417 22.37 11.05 -24.33
C PHE A 417 21.16 11.97 -24.58
N PRO A 418 20.87 12.34 -25.83
CA PRO A 418 19.72 13.19 -26.13
C PRO A 418 18.41 12.40 -25.98
N HIS A 419 17.42 13.01 -25.33
CA HIS A 419 16.07 12.46 -25.20
C HIS A 419 15.46 12.22 -26.60
N PRO A 420 14.75 11.10 -26.86
CA PRO A 420 14.24 10.77 -28.19
C PRO A 420 13.34 11.87 -28.77
N VAL A 421 12.45 12.43 -27.96
CA VAL A 421 11.50 13.50 -28.34
C VAL A 421 12.09 14.91 -28.20
N THR A 422 12.37 15.36 -26.97
CA THR A 422 12.78 16.75 -26.69
C THR A 422 14.21 17.10 -27.10
N LYS A 423 15.07 16.10 -27.35
CA LYS A 423 16.52 16.24 -27.53
C LYS A 423 17.27 16.84 -26.32
N GLU A 424 16.60 17.06 -25.20
CA GLU A 424 17.25 17.48 -23.94
C GLU A 424 18.18 16.38 -23.41
N PRO A 425 19.27 16.72 -22.69
CA PRO A 425 20.20 15.73 -22.18
C PRO A 425 19.58 14.91 -21.04
N VAL A 426 19.58 13.58 -21.21
CA VAL A 426 19.28 12.61 -20.14
C VAL A 426 20.61 12.11 -19.57
N TYR A 427 20.86 12.41 -18.30
CA TYR A 427 22.13 12.08 -17.64
C TYR A 427 22.16 10.63 -17.15
N VAL A 428 23.26 9.92 -17.43
CA VAL A 428 23.44 8.52 -17.01
C VAL A 428 24.00 8.47 -15.60
N ILE A 429 23.35 7.73 -14.71
CA ILE A 429 23.76 7.49 -13.33
C ILE A 429 24.00 6.00 -13.14
N LEU A 430 25.19 5.65 -12.66
CA LEU A 430 25.52 4.31 -12.23
C LEU A 430 25.36 4.22 -10.71
N ASP A 431 24.72 3.16 -10.22
CA ASP A 431 24.39 3.11 -8.80
C ASP A 431 25.63 3.14 -7.88
N ALA A 432 25.69 4.15 -7.00
CA ALA A 432 26.83 4.38 -6.12
C ALA A 432 27.04 3.24 -5.10
N CYS A 433 25.95 2.61 -4.64
CA CYS A 433 25.98 1.45 -3.76
C CYS A 433 26.69 0.26 -4.43
N HIS A 434 26.34 -0.04 -5.68
CA HIS A 434 27.00 -1.03 -6.50
C HIS A 434 28.45 -0.66 -6.84
N MET A 435 28.73 0.60 -7.17
CA MET A 435 30.10 1.04 -7.48
C MET A 435 31.01 0.89 -6.27
N LEU A 436 30.55 1.24 -5.07
CA LEU A 436 31.31 1.06 -3.82
C LEU A 436 31.61 -0.41 -3.53
N LYS A 437 30.63 -1.30 -3.78
CA LYS A 437 30.82 -2.76 -3.69
C LYS A 437 31.93 -3.24 -4.64
N LEU A 438 31.96 -2.74 -5.88
CA LEU A 438 32.99 -3.08 -6.86
C LEU A 438 34.37 -2.55 -6.45
N VAL A 439 34.45 -1.33 -5.93
CA VAL A 439 35.71 -0.75 -5.40
C VAL A 439 36.27 -1.58 -4.26
N ARG A 440 35.43 -1.95 -3.27
CA ARG A 440 35.82 -2.86 -2.17
C ARG A 440 36.33 -4.20 -2.73
N ASN A 441 35.56 -4.82 -3.63
CA ASN A 441 35.93 -6.11 -4.21
C ASN A 441 37.22 -6.02 -5.04
N CYS A 442 37.51 -4.88 -5.68
CA CYS A 442 38.76 -4.65 -6.39
C CYS A 442 39.94 -4.64 -5.41
N LEU A 443 39.92 -3.74 -4.42
CA LEU A 443 40.96 -3.59 -3.41
C LEU A 443 41.23 -4.91 -2.67
N ALA A 444 40.18 -5.57 -2.20
CA ALA A 444 40.29 -6.79 -1.41
C ALA A 444 40.81 -8.00 -2.19
N SER A 445 40.62 -8.02 -3.51
CA SER A 445 41.09 -9.12 -4.37
C SER A 445 42.49 -8.90 -4.93
N LYS A 446 42.86 -7.64 -5.20
CA LYS A 446 44.19 -7.28 -5.70
C LYS A 446 45.20 -7.20 -4.56
N GLY A 447 44.72 -7.06 -3.33
CA GLY A 447 45.55 -6.93 -2.13
C GLY A 447 46.06 -5.51 -1.95
N SER A 448 46.50 -4.87 -3.05
CA SER A 448 46.97 -3.49 -3.04
C SER A 448 46.61 -2.71 -4.31
N LEU A 449 46.55 -1.39 -4.18
CA LEU A 449 46.44 -0.39 -5.25
C LEU A 449 47.49 0.70 -5.03
N PHE A 450 47.80 1.47 -6.06
CA PHE A 450 48.75 2.58 -5.97
C PHE A 450 48.06 3.90 -6.29
N ASP A 451 48.24 4.86 -5.38
CA ASP A 451 47.81 6.25 -5.54
C ASP A 451 49.02 7.08 -5.98
N GLY A 452 49.34 7.00 -7.27
CA GLY A 452 50.60 7.50 -7.82
C GLY A 452 51.80 6.69 -7.32
N VAL A 453 52.39 7.12 -6.20
CA VAL A 453 53.59 6.53 -5.57
C VAL A 453 53.24 5.73 -4.31
N SER A 454 52.13 6.07 -3.65
CA SER A 454 51.80 5.54 -2.32
C SER A 454 50.95 4.27 -2.38
N LEU A 455 51.21 3.31 -1.48
CA LEU A 455 50.56 2.00 -1.45
C LEU A 455 49.26 2.01 -0.63
N VAL A 456 48.14 1.72 -1.28
CA VAL A 456 46.85 1.42 -0.63
C VAL A 456 46.74 -0.09 -0.46
N SER A 457 46.67 -0.60 0.77
CA SER A 457 46.72 -2.06 1.02
C SER A 457 45.55 -2.56 1.86
N TRP A 458 44.95 -3.67 1.41
CA TRP A 458 43.94 -4.43 2.17
C TRP A 458 44.52 -5.09 3.42
N HIS A 459 45.86 -5.27 3.47
CA HIS A 459 46.54 -5.84 4.61
C HIS A 459 46.29 -5.03 5.89
N TYR A 460 46.36 -3.70 5.82
CA TYR A 460 46.13 -2.83 6.98
C TYR A 460 44.72 -2.98 7.57
N ILE A 461 43.70 -3.16 6.73
CA ILE A 461 42.32 -3.40 7.17
C ILE A 461 42.21 -4.76 7.86
N SER A 462 42.93 -5.76 7.34
CA SER A 462 42.95 -7.12 7.92
C SER A 462 43.69 -7.15 9.25
N GLU A 463 44.84 -6.47 9.37
CA GLU A 463 45.58 -6.35 10.63
C GLU A 463 44.81 -5.52 11.66
N LEU A 464 44.04 -4.50 11.26
CA LEU A 464 43.17 -3.76 12.17
C LEU A 464 42.07 -4.64 12.78
N GLU A 465 41.51 -5.58 12.01
CA GLU A 465 40.55 -6.56 12.56
C GLU A 465 41.21 -7.52 13.53
N LYS A 466 42.42 -8.02 13.22
CA LYS A 466 43.19 -8.89 14.12
C LYS A 466 43.53 -8.20 15.42
N LEU A 467 44.05 -6.97 15.36
CA LEU A 467 44.38 -6.17 16.55
C LEU A 467 43.16 -5.98 17.45
N GLN A 468 42.02 -5.61 16.86
CA GLN A 468 40.76 -5.46 17.61
C GLN A 468 40.27 -6.75 18.25
N ARG A 469 40.53 -7.90 17.61
CA ARG A 469 40.14 -9.21 18.12
C ARG A 469 41.06 -9.66 19.25
N GLU A 470 42.35 -9.40 19.13
CA GLU A 470 43.36 -9.70 20.16
C GLU A 470 43.13 -8.85 21.42
N GLU A 471 42.84 -7.57 21.26
CA GLU A 471 42.57 -6.63 22.36
C GLU A 471 41.15 -6.73 22.96
N GLY A 472 40.24 -7.47 22.29
CA GLY A 472 38.84 -7.63 22.72
C GLY A 472 37.95 -6.38 22.61
N LEU A 473 38.52 -5.21 22.29
CA LEU A 473 37.84 -3.93 22.15
C LEU A 473 37.96 -3.37 20.72
N HIS A 474 36.95 -2.65 20.26
CA HIS A 474 36.85 -2.22 18.86
C HIS A 474 36.96 -0.70 18.67
N ALA A 475 38.13 -0.20 18.25
CA ALA A 475 38.27 1.19 17.81
C ALA A 475 37.42 1.48 16.56
N ALA A 476 37.39 0.58 15.58
CA ALA A 476 36.48 0.58 14.44
C ALA A 476 35.23 -0.26 14.75
N THR A 477 34.29 0.33 15.48
CA THR A 477 33.13 -0.32 16.12
C THR A 477 32.36 -1.33 15.26
N LYS A 478 32.31 -1.14 13.93
CA LYS A 478 31.53 -1.98 13.00
C LYS A 478 32.32 -3.08 12.30
N ILE A 479 33.65 -3.02 12.26
CA ILE A 479 34.47 -4.00 11.54
C ILE A 479 34.57 -5.29 12.35
N ARG A 480 34.33 -6.41 11.67
CA ARG A 480 34.40 -7.78 12.20
C ARG A 480 35.05 -8.69 11.16
N LEU A 481 35.34 -9.93 11.54
CA LEU A 481 35.89 -10.96 10.64
C LEU A 481 35.09 -11.12 9.34
N ARG A 482 33.76 -10.94 9.38
CA ARG A 482 32.89 -10.97 8.19
C ARG A 482 33.25 -9.93 7.12
N HIS A 483 33.78 -8.78 7.51
CA HIS A 483 34.21 -7.73 6.60
C HIS A 483 35.51 -8.09 5.88
N VAL A 484 36.42 -8.76 6.59
CA VAL A 484 37.70 -9.24 6.04
C VAL A 484 37.50 -10.50 5.19
N GLN A 485 36.65 -11.43 5.62
CA GLN A 485 36.22 -12.61 4.86
C GLN A 485 35.17 -12.26 3.79
N TRP A 486 35.47 -11.23 3.00
CA TRP A 486 34.56 -10.61 2.04
C TRP A 486 34.05 -11.57 0.95
N TYR A 487 34.79 -12.64 0.65
CA TYR A 487 34.46 -13.63 -0.37
C TYR A 487 33.14 -14.37 -0.09
N ARG A 488 32.75 -14.55 1.18
CA ARG A 488 31.47 -15.16 1.57
C ARG A 488 30.28 -14.22 1.39
N GLU A 489 30.51 -12.91 1.49
CA GLU A 489 29.47 -11.87 1.48
C GLU A 489 29.78 -10.76 0.46
N LYS A 490 30.20 -11.18 -0.75
CA LYS A 490 30.63 -10.28 -1.84
C LYS A 490 29.55 -9.27 -2.28
N MET A 491 28.28 -9.67 -2.19
CA MET A 491 27.14 -8.87 -2.66
C MET A 491 26.63 -7.84 -1.64
N LYS A 492 26.96 -7.98 -0.34
CA LYS A 492 26.42 -7.12 0.71
C LYS A 492 27.07 -5.73 0.70
N VAL A 493 26.37 -4.76 0.11
CA VAL A 493 26.80 -3.35 0.04
C VAL A 493 27.04 -2.76 1.43
N LYS A 494 26.19 -3.11 2.42
CA LYS A 494 26.35 -2.69 3.81
C LYS A 494 27.74 -2.96 4.38
N LEU A 495 28.34 -4.11 4.05
CA LEU A 495 29.69 -4.45 4.51
C LEU A 495 30.74 -3.62 3.79
N ALA A 496 30.58 -3.40 2.48
CA ALA A 496 31.49 -2.56 1.70
C ALA A 496 31.51 -1.10 2.22
N ALA A 497 30.34 -0.53 2.49
CA ALA A 497 30.20 0.81 3.06
C ALA A 497 30.78 0.92 4.48
N GLN A 498 30.75 -0.15 5.27
CA GLN A 498 31.37 -0.17 6.60
C GLN A 498 32.89 -0.28 6.55
N VAL A 499 33.45 -1.03 5.59
CA VAL A 499 34.89 -1.12 5.34
C VAL A 499 35.45 0.23 4.90
N LEU A 500 34.85 0.83 3.89
CA LEU A 500 35.28 2.13 3.35
C LEU A 500 34.58 3.28 4.10
N SER A 501 34.66 3.26 5.43
CA SER A 501 34.00 4.25 6.29
C SER A 501 34.99 5.16 7.00
N ARG A 502 34.53 6.36 7.37
CA ARG A 502 35.29 7.31 8.19
C ARG A 502 35.75 6.72 9.53
N SER A 503 34.95 5.82 10.13
CA SER A 503 35.34 5.16 11.39
C SER A 503 36.58 4.26 11.24
N VAL A 504 36.75 3.63 10.07
CA VAL A 504 37.92 2.80 9.77
C VAL A 504 39.13 3.68 9.50
N SER A 505 38.97 4.75 8.71
CA SER A 505 40.09 5.68 8.48
C SER A 505 40.59 6.33 9.76
N ASP A 506 39.69 6.75 10.65
CA ASP A 506 40.05 7.38 11.91
C ASP A 506 40.72 6.36 12.86
N ALA A 507 40.31 5.09 12.81
CA ALA A 507 40.94 4.02 13.59
C ALA A 507 42.35 3.68 13.08
N LEU A 508 42.53 3.59 11.75
CA LEU A 508 43.86 3.40 11.15
C LEU A 508 44.79 4.58 11.47
N GLU A 509 44.27 5.80 11.42
CA GLU A 509 45.05 6.99 11.75
C GLU A 509 45.46 7.03 13.23
N TYR A 510 44.56 6.63 14.13
CA TYR A 510 44.85 6.48 15.56
C TYR A 510 45.96 5.43 15.79
N VAL A 511 45.83 4.24 15.20
CA VAL A 511 46.81 3.15 15.38
C VAL A 511 48.19 3.52 14.81
N SER A 512 48.22 4.24 13.68
CA SER A 512 49.47 4.67 13.05
C SER A 512 50.13 5.86 13.75
N LYS A 513 49.39 6.96 13.98
CA LYS A 513 50.00 8.21 14.48
C LYS A 513 50.10 8.27 16.00
N ASP A 514 49.10 7.74 16.70
CA ASP A 514 48.98 7.93 18.16
C ASP A 514 49.59 6.76 18.94
N LEU A 515 49.32 5.52 18.50
CA LEU A 515 49.90 4.30 19.07
C LEU A 515 51.25 3.92 18.43
N LYS A 516 51.56 4.43 17.23
CA LYS A 516 52.81 4.15 16.49
C LYS A 516 53.09 2.65 16.35
N HIS A 517 52.05 1.86 16.09
CA HIS A 517 52.18 0.41 16.01
C HIS A 517 52.98 0.00 14.75
N PRO A 518 54.02 -0.85 14.86
CA PRO A 518 54.98 -1.10 13.77
C PRO A 518 54.34 -1.68 12.51
N LYS A 519 53.29 -2.51 12.66
CA LYS A 519 52.54 -3.11 11.54
C LYS A 519 51.74 -2.11 10.67
N PHE A 520 51.60 -0.86 11.10
CA PHE A 520 50.77 0.15 10.42
C PHE A 520 51.59 1.31 9.83
N HIS A 521 52.91 1.16 9.72
CA HIS A 521 53.78 2.15 9.08
C HIS A 521 53.45 2.26 7.58
N GLY A 522 53.29 3.48 7.05
CA GLY A 522 52.97 3.70 5.63
C GLY A 522 51.50 3.50 5.26
N CYS A 523 50.57 3.51 6.24
CA CYS A 523 49.13 3.34 5.98
C CYS A 523 48.39 4.62 5.56
N GLU A 524 49.09 5.76 5.43
CA GLU A 524 48.52 7.08 5.12
C GLU A 524 47.68 7.06 3.84
N ALA A 525 48.17 6.38 2.80
CA ALA A 525 47.45 6.26 1.53
C ALA A 525 46.13 5.50 1.70
N THR A 526 46.12 4.47 2.57
CA THR A 526 44.92 3.66 2.85
C THR A 526 43.90 4.46 3.66
N ILE A 527 44.36 5.29 4.59
CA ILE A 527 43.52 6.23 5.36
C ILE A 527 42.85 7.22 4.40
N GLU A 528 43.62 7.87 3.55
CA GLU A 528 43.10 8.85 2.57
C GLU A 528 42.13 8.22 1.58
N PHE A 529 42.45 7.02 1.06
CA PHE A 529 41.56 6.25 0.20
C PHE A 529 40.20 5.99 0.88
N CYS A 530 40.20 5.49 2.13
CA CYS A 530 38.97 5.23 2.87
C CYS A 530 38.16 6.52 3.14
N LYS A 531 38.83 7.63 3.49
CA LYS A 531 38.18 8.93 3.71
C LYS A 531 37.54 9.47 2.43
N LYS A 532 38.27 9.46 1.32
CA LYS A 532 37.83 9.94 0.01
C LYS A 532 36.60 9.17 -0.48
N PHE A 533 36.64 7.84 -0.48
CA PHE A 533 35.49 7.02 -0.89
C PHE A 533 34.30 7.11 0.08
N ASN A 534 34.52 7.27 1.40
CA ASN A 534 33.44 7.53 2.35
C ASN A 534 32.72 8.84 2.01
N ASN A 535 33.47 9.94 1.85
CA ASN A 535 32.90 11.26 1.60
C ASN A 535 32.20 11.31 0.24
N LEU A 536 32.77 10.65 -0.78
CA LEU A 536 32.13 10.50 -2.09
C LEU A 536 30.80 9.73 -1.98
N PHE A 537 30.81 8.59 -1.29
CA PHE A 537 29.59 7.81 -1.11
C PHE A 537 28.52 8.57 -0.30
N ASP A 538 28.92 9.27 0.77
CA ASP A 538 28.01 10.11 1.56
C ASP A 538 27.38 11.23 0.72
N LEU A 539 28.14 11.85 -0.20
CA LEU A 539 27.65 12.88 -1.13
C LEU A 539 26.68 12.31 -2.17
N LEU A 540 26.99 11.15 -2.76
CA LEU A 540 26.13 10.48 -3.74
C LEU A 540 24.93 9.76 -3.11
N ASN A 541 24.86 9.69 -1.78
CA ASN A 541 23.79 9.04 -1.01
C ASN A 541 23.17 10.00 0.02
N SER A 542 23.00 11.27 -0.37
CA SER A 542 22.40 12.30 0.46
C SER A 542 20.86 12.16 0.48
N ARG A 543 20.31 12.04 1.69
CA ARG A 543 18.91 11.66 1.95
C ARG A 543 18.12 12.71 2.72
N ASN A 544 18.75 13.28 3.75
CA ASN A 544 18.07 14.11 4.73
C ASN A 544 18.40 15.58 4.47
N HIS A 545 17.39 16.44 4.44
CA HIS A 545 17.55 17.89 4.36
C HIS A 545 18.42 18.46 5.50
N LEU A 546 18.42 17.83 6.66
CA LEU A 546 19.21 18.20 7.85
C LEU A 546 20.58 17.50 7.93
N GLY A 547 20.98 16.80 6.87
CA GLY A 547 22.28 16.15 6.79
C GLY A 547 23.42 17.15 6.99
N ARG A 548 24.48 16.72 7.70
CA ARG A 548 25.67 17.54 7.96
C ARG A 548 26.84 17.10 7.07
N GLU A 549 27.76 18.01 6.78
CA GLU A 549 28.95 17.77 5.94
C GLU A 549 28.58 17.23 4.55
N PHE A 550 29.20 16.12 4.13
CA PHE A 550 28.96 15.47 2.84
C PHE A 550 27.61 14.73 2.76
N LYS A 551 26.89 14.58 3.88
CA LYS A 551 25.52 14.05 3.89
C LYS A 551 24.46 15.12 3.69
N ALA A 552 24.87 16.39 3.61
CA ALA A 552 23.96 17.51 3.38
C ALA A 552 23.36 17.44 1.97
N PRO A 553 22.17 18.01 1.74
CA PRO A 553 21.62 18.15 0.40
C PRO A 553 22.51 19.05 -0.46
N PHE A 554 22.57 18.77 -1.76
CA PHE A 554 23.31 19.61 -2.70
C PHE A 554 22.54 20.92 -2.89
N THR A 555 23.09 22.02 -2.38
CA THR A 555 22.47 23.35 -2.37
C THR A 555 23.44 24.40 -2.92
N MET A 556 22.92 25.57 -3.31
CA MET A 556 23.74 26.68 -3.84
C MET A 556 24.84 27.11 -2.85
N LYS A 557 24.58 27.04 -1.54
CA LYS A 557 25.57 27.41 -0.50
C LYS A 557 26.78 26.47 -0.46
N ASN A 558 26.57 25.19 -0.74
CA ASN A 558 27.62 24.17 -0.67
C ASN A 558 28.21 23.83 -2.05
N LYS A 559 27.76 24.51 -3.12
CA LYS A 559 28.13 24.23 -4.50
C LYS A 559 29.64 24.17 -4.68
N ASP A 560 30.35 25.23 -4.33
CA ASP A 560 31.79 25.35 -4.62
C ASP A 560 32.60 24.29 -3.87
N LYS A 561 32.23 24.01 -2.61
CA LYS A 561 32.86 22.96 -1.81
C LYS A 561 32.67 21.58 -2.42
N PHE A 562 31.45 21.25 -2.85
CA PHE A 562 31.16 19.96 -3.47
C PHE A 562 31.79 19.84 -4.85
N PHE A 563 31.70 20.86 -5.71
CA PHE A 563 32.33 20.85 -7.03
C PHE A 563 33.84 20.67 -6.94
N LYS A 564 34.51 21.39 -6.02
CA LYS A 564 35.95 21.23 -5.78
C LYS A 564 36.29 19.79 -5.37
N PHE A 565 35.54 19.23 -4.41
CA PHE A 565 35.74 17.85 -3.97
C PHE A 565 35.49 16.82 -5.09
N LEU A 566 34.45 17.00 -5.91
CA LEU A 566 34.15 16.10 -7.02
C LEU A 566 35.26 16.12 -8.09
N ASN A 567 35.81 17.30 -8.40
CA ASN A 567 36.94 17.44 -9.32
C ASN A 567 38.24 16.83 -8.74
N GLU A 568 38.49 17.01 -7.44
CA GLU A 568 39.62 16.35 -6.75
C GLU A 568 39.49 14.83 -6.79
N MET A 569 38.26 14.30 -6.60
CA MET A 569 37.98 12.87 -6.68
C MET A 569 38.12 12.32 -8.10
N GLU A 570 37.73 13.09 -9.11
CA GLU A 570 37.92 12.73 -10.51
C GLU A 570 39.41 12.55 -10.84
N SER A 571 40.23 13.56 -10.53
CA SER A 571 41.68 13.50 -10.71
C SER A 571 42.30 12.34 -9.92
N TYR A 572 41.82 12.09 -8.70
CA TYR A 572 42.24 10.97 -7.88
C TYR A 572 41.98 9.62 -8.55
N ILE A 573 40.76 9.38 -9.01
CA ILE A 573 40.37 8.11 -9.65
C ILE A 573 41.14 7.88 -10.96
N LEU A 574 41.39 8.94 -11.74
CA LEU A 574 42.20 8.89 -12.95
C LEU A 574 43.67 8.53 -12.66
N GLY A 575 44.20 8.94 -11.50
CA GLY A 575 45.59 8.68 -11.08
C GLY A 575 45.85 7.28 -10.47
N LEU A 576 44.80 6.51 -10.16
CA LEU A 576 44.95 5.19 -9.53
C LEU A 576 45.59 4.16 -10.48
N LYS A 577 46.60 3.44 -9.97
CA LYS A 577 47.33 2.38 -10.69
C LYS A 577 47.19 1.03 -10.02
N THR A 578 47.35 -0.03 -10.80
CA THR A 578 47.30 -1.42 -10.28
C THR A 578 48.59 -1.79 -9.54
N SER A 579 49.73 -1.27 -10.02
CA SER A 579 51.07 -1.47 -9.44
C SER A 579 51.87 -0.17 -9.59
N SER A 580 52.99 -0.02 -8.87
CA SER A 580 53.87 1.18 -8.93
C SER A 580 54.23 1.60 -10.37
N ASN A 581 54.63 0.64 -11.20
CA ASN A 581 54.89 0.82 -12.64
C ASN A 581 53.80 0.20 -13.53
N GLY A 582 52.64 -0.10 -12.95
CA GLY A 582 51.56 -0.80 -13.64
C GLY A 582 50.65 0.12 -14.43
N GLU A 583 49.76 -0.51 -15.20
CA GLU A 583 48.71 0.19 -15.94
C GLU A 583 47.74 0.92 -15.00
N LEU A 584 47.17 2.01 -15.52
CA LEU A 584 46.07 2.73 -14.90
C LEU A 584 44.92 1.78 -14.60
N LEU A 585 44.30 1.92 -13.43
CA LEU A 585 43.24 1.04 -12.97
C LEU A 585 42.03 1.01 -13.92
N LEU A 586 41.80 2.11 -14.63
CA LEU A 586 40.77 2.28 -15.64
C LEU A 586 41.03 1.50 -16.94
N LYS A 587 42.26 1.06 -17.21
CA LYS A 587 42.59 0.16 -18.33
C LYS A 587 42.47 -1.32 -17.93
N SER A 588 42.44 -1.60 -16.64
CA SER A 588 42.35 -2.97 -16.13
C SER A 588 40.97 -3.62 -16.36
N LYS A 589 40.93 -4.95 -16.25
CA LYS A 589 39.68 -5.74 -16.25
C LYS A 589 38.70 -5.35 -15.12
N ARG A 590 39.15 -4.62 -14.08
CA ARG A 590 38.33 -4.23 -12.91
C ARG A 590 38.01 -2.73 -12.88
N LYS A 591 37.91 -2.10 -14.05
CA LYS A 591 37.63 -0.67 -14.21
C LYS A 591 36.21 -0.23 -13.83
N THR A 592 35.22 -1.11 -13.93
CA THR A 592 33.79 -0.77 -13.85
C THR A 592 33.39 0.07 -12.64
N GLY A 593 33.87 -0.28 -11.43
CA GLY A 593 33.52 0.46 -10.21
C GLY A 593 34.03 1.91 -10.21
N PHE A 594 35.22 2.12 -10.76
CA PHE A 594 35.88 3.43 -10.82
C PHE A 594 35.34 4.28 -11.97
N LEU A 595 35.16 3.67 -13.14
CA LEU A 595 34.52 4.29 -14.29
C LEU A 595 33.09 4.73 -13.96
N GLY A 596 32.35 3.89 -13.22
CA GLY A 596 31.00 4.24 -12.81
C GLY A 596 30.93 5.43 -11.87
N PHE A 597 31.88 5.54 -10.92
CA PHE A 597 32.00 6.76 -10.12
C PHE A 597 32.32 7.97 -11.01
N LEU A 598 33.28 7.89 -11.95
CA LEU A 598 33.58 9.00 -12.86
C LEU A 598 32.36 9.49 -13.65
N VAL A 599 31.58 8.57 -14.23
CA VAL A 599 30.32 8.89 -14.93
C VAL A 599 29.36 9.61 -13.99
N THR A 600 29.13 9.07 -12.79
CA THR A 600 28.18 9.65 -11.82
C THR A 600 28.61 11.01 -11.31
N LEU A 601 29.91 11.24 -11.12
CA LEU A 601 30.47 12.52 -10.71
C LEU A 601 30.09 13.61 -11.71
N LYS A 602 30.39 13.38 -13.00
CA LYS A 602 30.07 14.31 -14.08
C LYS A 602 28.57 14.50 -14.26
N SER A 603 27.80 13.41 -14.22
CA SER A 603 26.34 13.45 -14.34
C SER A 603 25.68 14.23 -13.21
N VAL A 604 26.10 14.03 -11.95
CA VAL A 604 25.54 14.78 -10.81
C VAL A 604 25.91 16.27 -10.89
N GLN A 605 27.14 16.61 -11.32
CA GLN A 605 27.53 17.99 -11.57
C GLN A 605 26.63 18.64 -12.62
N SER A 606 26.50 18.02 -13.80
CA SER A 606 25.67 18.57 -14.89
C SER A 606 24.19 18.62 -14.54
N LEU A 607 23.66 17.60 -13.86
CA LEU A 607 22.28 17.56 -13.40
C LEU A 607 22.00 18.67 -12.37
N TYR A 608 22.94 18.92 -11.45
CA TYR A 608 22.82 20.02 -10.50
C TYR A 608 22.78 21.38 -11.20
N LEU A 609 23.66 21.62 -12.18
CA LEU A 609 23.65 22.86 -12.98
C LEU A 609 22.31 23.02 -13.71
N SER A 610 21.83 21.96 -14.38
CA SER A 610 20.58 21.99 -15.14
C SER A 610 19.32 22.21 -14.28
N LEU A 611 19.25 21.61 -13.09
CA LEU A 611 18.05 21.65 -12.24
C LEU A 611 18.06 22.79 -11.21
N CYS A 612 19.18 23.00 -10.53
CA CYS A 612 19.25 23.93 -9.40
C CYS A 612 19.65 25.34 -9.82
N GLU A 613 20.53 25.49 -10.83
CA GLU A 613 20.97 26.81 -11.30
C GLU A 613 19.89 27.52 -12.11
N ASN A 614 19.10 26.76 -12.89
CA ASN A 614 17.91 27.25 -13.58
C ASN A 614 16.71 27.49 -12.64
N ARG A 615 16.92 27.42 -11.30
CA ARG A 615 15.91 27.61 -10.24
C ARG A 615 14.68 26.70 -10.32
N VAL A 616 14.77 25.57 -11.02
CA VAL A 616 13.70 24.56 -11.08
C VAL A 616 13.59 23.83 -9.73
N MET A 617 14.72 23.62 -9.04
CA MET A 617 14.78 22.96 -7.73
C MET A 617 15.66 23.74 -6.73
N LYS A 618 15.27 23.76 -5.45
CA LYS A 618 16.04 24.43 -4.38
C LYS A 618 17.30 23.67 -3.98
N PHE A 619 17.26 22.35 -4.09
CA PHE A 619 18.35 21.44 -3.73
C PHE A 619 18.18 20.11 -4.48
N LEU A 620 19.26 19.34 -4.56
CA LEU A 620 19.27 17.99 -5.10
C LEU A 620 19.59 16.97 -4.00
N LEU A 621 18.72 15.97 -3.84
CA LEU A 621 18.97 14.78 -3.03
C LEU A 621 19.46 13.66 -3.95
N THR A 622 20.74 13.33 -3.85
CA THR A 622 21.39 12.34 -4.71
C THR A 622 20.86 10.92 -4.50
N TYR A 623 20.34 10.59 -3.31
CA TYR A 623 19.69 9.30 -3.06
C TYR A 623 18.46 9.05 -3.93
N LYS A 624 17.78 10.10 -4.42
CA LYS A 624 16.65 9.93 -5.35
C LYS A 624 17.08 9.37 -6.73
N LEU A 625 18.38 9.42 -7.03
CA LEU A 625 18.99 8.87 -8.23
C LEU A 625 19.58 7.48 -7.99
N SER A 626 19.35 6.85 -6.83
CA SER A 626 19.88 5.52 -6.54
C SER A 626 18.93 4.42 -7.00
N GLN A 627 19.51 3.28 -7.37
CA GLN A 627 18.80 2.06 -7.71
C GLN A 627 18.13 1.39 -6.49
N ASP A 628 18.48 1.81 -5.26
CA ASP A 628 17.88 1.32 -4.00
C ASP A 628 16.34 1.36 -4.05
N HIS A 629 15.72 2.34 -4.72
CA HIS A 629 14.26 2.43 -4.85
C HIS A 629 13.64 1.23 -5.58
N LEU A 630 14.33 0.71 -6.59
CA LEU A 630 13.91 -0.45 -7.36
C LEU A 630 14.26 -1.75 -6.63
N GLU A 631 15.38 -1.80 -5.90
CA GLU A 631 15.69 -2.95 -5.03
C GLU A 631 14.68 -3.10 -3.88
N LEU A 632 14.19 -2.00 -3.33
CA LEU A 632 13.10 -2.00 -2.33
C LEU A 632 11.81 -2.56 -2.93
N PHE A 633 11.49 -2.19 -4.18
CA PHE A 633 10.37 -2.76 -4.92
C PHE A 633 10.53 -4.27 -5.10
N PHE A 634 11.69 -4.74 -5.56
CA PHE A 634 11.97 -6.18 -5.68
C PHE A 634 11.91 -6.92 -4.34
N SER A 635 12.36 -6.29 -3.27
CA SER A 635 12.25 -6.86 -1.92
C SER A 635 10.79 -7.02 -1.48
N ALA A 636 9.93 -6.05 -1.82
CA ALA A 636 8.49 -6.14 -1.58
C ALA A 636 7.81 -7.21 -2.44
N VAL A 637 8.24 -7.38 -3.71
CA VAL A 637 7.76 -8.47 -4.57
C VAL A 637 8.11 -9.83 -3.96
N ARG A 638 9.36 -10.01 -3.48
CA ARG A 638 9.79 -11.26 -2.84
C ARG A 638 9.07 -11.53 -1.51
N SER A 639 8.84 -10.51 -0.69
CA SER A 639 8.16 -10.69 0.61
C SER A 639 6.71 -11.17 0.46
N LEU A 640 6.03 -10.80 -0.63
CA LEU A 640 4.69 -11.29 -0.96
C LEU A 640 4.65 -12.80 -1.27
N GLY A 641 5.80 -13.40 -1.63
CA GLY A 641 5.96 -14.86 -1.79
C GLY A 641 6.11 -15.62 -0.46
N GLY A 642 6.17 -14.92 0.67
CA GLY A 642 6.39 -15.51 2.00
C GLY A 642 7.76 -16.18 2.07
N HIS A 643 7.79 -17.51 2.20
CA HIS A 643 9.03 -18.29 2.21
C HIS A 643 9.60 -18.50 0.79
N ASN A 644 8.84 -18.22 -0.26
CA ASN A 644 9.32 -18.32 -1.64
C ASN A 644 9.99 -17.01 -2.08
N ASN A 645 11.31 -16.95 -1.93
CA ASN A 645 12.12 -15.78 -2.33
C ASN A 645 12.37 -15.68 -3.85
N ASN A 646 11.95 -16.68 -4.64
CA ASN A 646 12.09 -16.70 -6.09
C ASN A 646 10.71 -16.87 -6.77
N PRO A 647 9.99 -15.77 -7.06
CA PRO A 647 8.63 -15.83 -7.58
C PRO A 647 8.59 -16.36 -9.02
N THR A 648 7.51 -17.06 -9.38
CA THR A 648 7.19 -17.38 -10.79
C THR A 648 6.66 -16.14 -11.51
N ALA A 649 6.63 -16.14 -12.85
CA ALA A 649 6.09 -15.02 -13.64
C ALA A 649 4.66 -14.62 -13.20
N LYS A 650 3.81 -15.62 -12.91
CA LYS A 650 2.46 -15.41 -12.39
C LYS A 650 2.44 -14.76 -11.01
N GLN A 651 3.32 -15.21 -10.10
CA GLN A 651 3.48 -14.62 -8.78
C GLN A 651 4.01 -13.19 -8.86
N PHE A 652 4.95 -12.93 -9.77
CA PHE A 652 5.47 -11.59 -10.04
C PHE A 652 4.36 -10.65 -10.50
N LYS A 653 3.58 -11.05 -11.51
CA LYS A 653 2.41 -10.31 -12.00
C LYS A 653 1.42 -9.99 -10.87
N ALA A 654 1.08 -10.99 -10.06
CA ALA A 654 0.17 -10.80 -8.93
C ALA A 654 0.75 -9.83 -7.87
N ALA A 655 2.06 -9.88 -7.61
CA ALA A 655 2.74 -8.96 -6.69
C ALA A 655 2.80 -7.54 -7.25
N TYR A 656 3.11 -7.39 -8.54
CA TYR A 656 3.13 -6.12 -9.26
C TYR A 656 1.80 -5.37 -9.15
N VAL A 657 0.69 -6.05 -9.49
CA VAL A 657 -0.68 -5.48 -9.37
C VAL A 657 -1.00 -5.06 -7.94
N ARG A 658 -0.62 -5.89 -6.95
CA ARG A 658 -0.83 -5.55 -5.54
C ARG A 658 -0.06 -4.30 -5.13
N LEU A 659 1.18 -4.16 -5.58
CA LEU A 659 2.03 -3.00 -5.25
C LEU A 659 1.53 -1.71 -5.90
N LEU A 660 0.99 -1.78 -7.12
CA LEU A 660 0.38 -0.61 -7.79
C LEU A 660 -0.91 -0.12 -7.10
N ALA A 661 -1.65 -1.01 -6.46
CA ALA A 661 -2.89 -0.68 -5.76
C ALA A 661 -2.67 -0.09 -4.35
N HIS A 662 -1.42 -0.06 -3.85
CA HIS A 662 -1.10 0.23 -2.45
C HIS A 662 -0.26 1.49 -2.24
N HIS A 663 -0.53 2.21 -1.14
CA HIS A 663 0.08 3.51 -0.83
C HIS A 663 1.41 3.41 -0.07
N GLU A 664 1.69 2.31 0.65
CA GLU A 664 2.84 2.22 1.57
C GLU A 664 3.55 0.88 1.46
N ILE A 665 4.83 0.90 1.05
CA ILE A 665 5.68 -0.29 1.06
C ILE A 665 6.40 -0.36 2.42
N MET A 666 6.18 -1.44 3.16
CA MET A 666 7.06 -1.85 4.26
C MET A 666 7.91 -3.04 3.79
N THR A 667 9.24 -2.94 3.85
CA THR A 667 10.15 -4.07 3.54
C THR A 667 10.49 -4.88 4.79
N SER A 668 10.97 -6.11 4.59
CA SER A 668 11.45 -6.97 5.68
C SER A 668 12.83 -6.55 6.20
N ASP A 669 13.07 -6.71 7.50
CA ASP A 669 14.34 -6.34 8.17
C ASP A 669 15.58 -7.09 7.62
N SER A 670 15.37 -8.19 6.89
CA SER A 670 16.43 -9.01 6.29
C SER A 670 16.78 -8.64 4.84
N ALA A 671 16.09 -7.67 4.23
CA ALA A 671 16.37 -7.22 2.86
C ALA A 671 17.74 -6.52 2.75
N ASN A 672 18.39 -6.61 1.58
CA ASN A 672 19.68 -5.95 1.35
C ASN A 672 19.60 -4.42 1.47
N CYS A 673 18.42 -3.87 1.16
CA CYS A 673 18.06 -2.47 1.33
C CYS A 673 16.93 -2.35 2.37
N THR A 674 17.19 -1.60 3.44
CA THR A 674 16.17 -1.23 4.43
C THR A 674 15.40 -0.01 3.93
N VAL A 675 14.09 0.10 4.22
CA VAL A 675 13.35 1.36 3.95
C VAL A 675 14.00 2.48 4.75
N LEU A 676 14.63 3.42 4.06
CA LEU A 676 15.39 4.52 4.65
C LEU A 676 14.81 5.89 4.28
N ASP A 677 13.71 5.89 3.53
CA ASP A 677 13.02 7.06 3.01
C ASP A 677 11.52 6.74 2.81
N SER A 678 10.64 7.70 3.07
CA SER A 678 9.17 7.57 3.02
C SER A 678 8.59 7.92 1.64
N THR A 679 9.30 7.54 0.57
CA THR A 679 8.82 7.72 -0.82
C THR A 679 7.74 6.69 -1.14
N ASN A 680 6.51 7.17 -1.30
CA ASN A 680 5.35 6.30 -1.52
C ASN A 680 5.21 5.89 -2.99
N ILE A 681 4.72 4.68 -3.25
CA ILE A 681 4.30 4.31 -4.60
C ILE A 681 2.98 5.04 -4.91
N ILE A 682 2.86 5.63 -6.11
CA ILE A 682 1.59 6.20 -6.54
C ILE A 682 0.55 5.09 -6.61
N ASN A 683 -0.56 5.25 -5.91
CA ASN A 683 -1.70 4.36 -6.08
C ASN A 683 -2.37 4.62 -7.44
N VAL A 684 -2.37 3.59 -8.25
CA VAL A 684 -2.82 3.65 -9.63
C VAL A 684 -4.33 3.37 -9.77
N SER A 685 -4.93 2.71 -8.77
CA SER A 685 -6.38 2.42 -8.73
C SER A 685 -7.27 3.66 -8.55
N PHE A 686 -6.66 4.83 -8.38
CA PHE A 686 -7.32 6.12 -8.20
C PHE A 686 -7.97 6.69 -9.47
N ALA A 687 -7.53 6.23 -10.66
CA ALA A 687 -8.00 6.77 -11.95
C ALA A 687 -9.50 6.55 -12.24
N LYS A 688 -10.21 5.75 -11.43
CA LYS A 688 -11.67 5.53 -11.54
C LYS A 688 -12.51 6.07 -10.37
N ASN A 689 -11.93 6.77 -9.38
CA ASN A 689 -12.71 7.38 -8.29
C ASN A 689 -12.37 8.85 -8.09
N ILE A 690 -13.10 9.72 -8.78
CA ILE A 690 -13.02 11.20 -8.74
C ILE A 690 -13.65 11.76 -7.44
N TYR A 691 -13.26 11.27 -6.25
CA TYR A 691 -13.86 11.77 -4.99
C TYR A 691 -12.88 12.06 -3.85
N LEU A 692 -11.57 11.91 -4.03
CA LEU A 692 -10.59 12.18 -2.97
C LEU A 692 -9.80 13.49 -3.13
N ASN A 693 -10.23 14.39 -4.00
CA ASN A 693 -9.62 15.72 -4.17
C ASN A 693 -10.06 16.77 -3.12
N GLN A 694 -10.62 16.38 -1.97
CA GLN A 694 -11.09 17.34 -0.95
C GLN A 694 -10.42 17.23 0.44
N ILE A 695 -9.38 16.41 0.63
CA ILE A 695 -8.77 16.27 1.97
C ILE A 695 -7.39 16.95 2.11
N ASN A 696 -6.76 17.43 1.04
CA ASN A 696 -5.45 18.09 1.16
C ASN A 696 -5.50 19.57 0.75
N GLY A 697 -6.01 20.41 1.67
CA GLY A 697 -5.61 21.81 1.80
C GLY A 697 -4.45 21.92 2.81
N PRO A 698 -3.58 22.93 2.68
CA PRO A 698 -2.34 23.03 3.45
C PRO A 698 -2.63 23.65 4.82
N ASP A 699 -2.33 22.94 5.90
CA ASP A 699 -2.08 23.58 7.19
C ASP A 699 -0.72 23.09 7.71
N ASP A 700 0.19 24.06 7.81
CA ASP A 700 1.44 23.99 8.52
C ASP A 700 1.20 23.85 10.04
N ALA A 701 2.27 23.42 10.71
CA ALA A 701 2.60 23.62 12.12
C ALA A 701 2.25 22.50 13.14
N ASP A 702 3.35 21.93 13.64
CA ASP A 702 3.61 21.63 15.05
C ASP A 702 2.76 20.56 15.75
N GLY A 703 3.26 19.33 15.66
CA GLY A 703 2.92 18.24 16.57
C GLY A 703 4.12 17.31 16.75
N ALA A 704 5.01 17.65 17.68
CA ALA A 704 6.07 16.76 18.14
C ALA A 704 5.43 15.48 18.71
N SER A 705 5.50 14.37 17.97
CA SER A 705 5.12 13.06 18.48
C SER A 705 6.34 12.37 19.07
N GLU A 706 6.31 12.23 20.40
CA GLU A 706 7.22 11.41 21.18
C GLU A 706 7.23 9.97 20.66
N TRP A 707 8.41 9.52 20.24
CA TRP A 707 8.63 8.13 19.91
C TRP A 707 8.63 7.30 21.20
N ASN A 708 7.58 6.52 21.38
CA ASN A 708 7.47 5.45 22.37
C ASN A 708 8.69 4.53 22.32
N LYS A 709 9.60 4.70 23.29
CA LYS A 709 10.68 3.76 23.58
C LYS A 709 10.07 2.52 24.25
N LYS A 710 9.88 1.44 23.49
CA LYS A 710 9.92 0.10 24.07
C LYS A 710 11.38 -0.22 24.40
N VAL A 711 11.76 0.05 25.65
CA VAL A 711 12.95 -0.52 26.26
C VAL A 711 12.65 -2.02 26.43
N SER A 712 13.24 -2.85 25.57
CA SER A 712 13.37 -4.27 25.89
C SER A 712 14.24 -4.35 27.14
N GLN A 713 13.67 -4.80 28.26
CA GLN A 713 14.43 -5.33 29.38
C GLN A 713 15.31 -6.44 28.81
N ALA A 714 16.60 -6.16 28.65
CA ALA A 714 17.59 -7.20 28.49
C ALA A 714 17.73 -7.85 29.86
N GLU A 715 17.46 -9.14 29.92
CA GLU A 715 17.81 -9.97 31.08
C GLU A 715 19.31 -9.83 31.32
N ASP A 716 19.67 -9.48 32.56
CA ASP A 716 21.04 -9.29 33.01
C ASP A 716 21.86 -10.57 32.80
N HIS A 717 22.65 -10.58 31.73
CA HIS A 717 23.72 -11.57 31.58
C HIS A 717 24.85 -11.18 32.54
N ASN A 718 25.05 -12.04 33.55
CA ASN A 718 26.18 -12.05 34.48
C ASN A 718 27.46 -11.50 33.86
N TYR A 719 27.92 -10.37 34.40
CA TYR A 719 29.20 -9.77 34.07
C TYR A 719 30.34 -10.80 34.20
N CYS A 720 31.06 -11.01 33.11
CA CYS A 720 32.32 -11.75 33.10
C CYS A 720 33.32 -11.10 34.07
N ALA A 721 33.45 -11.66 35.27
CA ALA A 721 34.35 -11.20 36.33
C ALA A 721 35.85 -11.44 36.06
N ASN A 722 36.29 -11.68 34.81
CA ASN A 722 37.66 -12.10 34.51
C ASN A 722 38.36 -11.36 33.33
N ALA A 723 37.85 -10.22 32.86
CA ALA A 723 38.43 -9.54 31.68
C ALA A 723 39.60 -8.57 31.96
N TYR A 724 39.96 -8.28 33.21
CA TYR A 724 41.01 -7.30 33.53
C TYR A 724 42.36 -7.96 33.82
N LYS A 725 42.98 -8.54 32.79
CA LYS A 725 44.42 -8.85 32.81
C LYS A 725 45.06 -8.19 31.59
N HIS A 726 45.71 -7.05 31.83
CA HIS A 726 46.35 -6.12 30.89
C HIS A 726 45.41 -5.14 30.16
N VAL A 727 45.26 -3.94 30.73
CA VAL A 727 44.70 -2.78 30.01
C VAL A 727 45.82 -2.19 29.16
N SER A 728 45.84 -2.50 27.86
CA SER A 728 46.76 -1.83 26.94
C SER A 728 46.37 -0.35 26.77
N GLN A 729 47.29 0.50 26.30
CA GLN A 729 46.98 1.89 25.95
C GLN A 729 45.82 1.97 24.96
N TYR A 730 45.72 0.98 24.06
CA TYR A 730 44.62 0.83 23.12
C TYR A 730 43.28 0.59 23.83
N SER A 731 43.22 -0.34 24.78
CA SER A 731 42.01 -0.63 25.56
C SER A 731 41.53 0.59 26.35
N HIS A 732 42.45 1.33 26.98
CA HIS A 732 42.14 2.54 27.75
C HIS A 732 41.50 3.64 26.88
N ASP A 733 42.06 3.91 25.70
CA ASP A 733 41.54 4.93 24.79
C ASP A 733 40.17 4.53 24.19
N VAL A 734 39.96 3.24 23.91
CA VAL A 734 38.66 2.75 23.44
C VAL A 734 37.60 2.80 24.53
N ILE A 735 37.94 2.44 25.78
CA ILE A 735 37.02 2.57 26.92
C ILE A 735 36.64 4.04 27.14
N SER A 736 37.62 4.94 27.09
CA SER A 736 37.38 6.39 27.19
C SER A 736 36.43 6.89 26.10
N TYR A 737 36.61 6.43 24.85
CA TYR A 737 35.72 6.74 23.74
C TYR A 737 34.27 6.24 23.97
N VAL A 738 34.12 5.01 24.48
CA VAL A 738 32.79 4.45 24.80
C VAL A 738 32.14 5.21 25.95
N ALA A 739 32.90 5.54 27.00
CA ALA A 739 32.44 6.33 28.14
C ALA A 739 31.92 7.71 27.69
N GLY A 740 32.64 8.39 26.79
CA GLY A 740 32.21 9.66 26.21
C GLY A 740 30.88 9.58 25.42
N PHE A 741 30.65 8.48 24.70
CA PHE A 741 29.35 8.23 24.07
C PHE A 741 28.22 8.03 25.08
N VAL A 742 28.44 7.25 26.14
CA VAL A 742 27.48 7.04 27.23
C VAL A 742 27.15 8.38 27.90
N PHE A 743 28.18 9.16 28.21
CA PHE A 743 28.06 10.51 28.77
C PHE A 743 27.19 11.43 27.92
N LYS A 744 27.39 11.46 26.59
CA LYS A 744 26.57 12.23 25.66
C LYS A 744 25.11 11.79 25.64
N LYS A 745 24.83 10.49 25.78
CA LYS A 745 23.47 9.95 25.86
C LYS A 745 22.80 10.33 27.18
N LEU A 746 23.53 10.21 28.29
CA LEU A 746 23.05 10.59 29.62
C LEU A 746 22.74 12.09 29.71
N LYS A 747 23.52 12.95 29.04
CA LYS A 747 23.24 14.39 28.94
C LYS A 747 21.85 14.71 28.37
N THR A 748 21.35 13.87 27.45
CA THR A 748 20.02 14.06 26.87
C THR A 748 18.88 13.50 27.71
N SER A 749 19.15 12.61 28.66
CA SER A 749 18.13 11.94 29.48
C SER A 749 18.06 12.44 30.91
N ILE A 750 19.17 12.89 31.50
CA ILE A 750 19.20 13.37 32.89
C ILE A 750 18.73 14.82 32.92
N GLN A 751 17.65 15.08 33.66
CA GLN A 751 17.10 16.43 33.88
C GLN A 751 17.50 17.03 35.24
N CYS A 752 17.78 16.19 36.25
CA CYS A 752 18.22 16.60 37.59
C CYS A 752 19.54 17.37 37.56
N LYS A 753 19.63 18.49 38.30
CA LYS A 753 20.81 19.38 38.35
C LYS A 753 21.96 18.78 39.15
N ASP A 754 21.68 18.03 40.22
CA ASP A 754 22.72 17.41 41.07
C ASP A 754 23.32 16.17 40.40
N CYS A 755 22.50 15.34 39.75
CA CYS A 755 23.01 14.25 38.91
C CYS A 755 23.80 14.79 37.72
N LYS A 756 23.48 15.99 37.24
CA LYS A 756 24.30 16.68 36.25
C LYS A 756 25.65 17.05 36.88
N SER A 757 25.70 17.79 37.99
CA SER A 757 27.00 18.21 38.55
C SER A 757 27.94 17.04 38.85
N VAL A 758 27.44 15.92 39.38
CA VAL A 758 28.27 14.73 39.68
C VAL A 758 28.80 14.05 38.42
N VAL A 759 28.00 13.99 37.35
CA VAL A 759 28.44 13.36 36.09
C VAL A 759 29.31 14.31 35.27
N PHE A 760 29.05 15.63 35.31
CA PHE A 760 29.71 16.69 34.54
C PHE A 760 30.86 17.38 35.29
N GLU A 761 31.36 16.83 36.41
CA GLU A 761 32.57 17.32 37.07
C GLU A 761 33.80 17.18 36.14
N ASP A 762 34.66 18.20 36.15
CA ASP A 762 35.68 18.46 35.12
C ASP A 762 36.59 17.24 34.89
N PRO A 763 36.63 16.67 33.67
CA PRO A 763 37.53 15.57 33.37
C PRO A 763 38.98 16.06 33.42
N GLN A 764 39.86 15.30 34.07
CA GLN A 764 41.30 15.51 34.07
C GLN A 764 41.83 15.86 32.66
N GLN A 765 42.82 16.77 32.64
CA GLN A 765 43.40 17.52 31.52
C GLN A 765 43.94 16.74 30.29
N ASN A 766 43.65 15.44 30.10
CA ASN A 766 44.10 14.68 28.93
C ASN A 766 42.96 13.86 28.29
N PRO A 767 42.21 14.41 27.31
CA PRO A 767 41.25 13.63 26.56
C PRO A 767 41.97 12.50 25.80
N SER A 768 41.39 11.29 25.80
CA SER A 768 41.98 10.16 25.06
C SER A 768 42.19 10.53 23.59
N LYS A 769 43.30 10.09 22.99
CA LYS A 769 43.68 10.48 21.62
C LYS A 769 42.64 10.03 20.59
N LEU A 770 41.94 8.92 20.87
CA LEU A 770 40.83 8.42 20.07
C LEU A 770 39.57 9.31 20.16
N LEU A 771 39.26 9.88 21.33
CA LEU A 771 38.15 10.83 21.51
C LEU A 771 38.35 12.10 20.67
N VAL A 772 39.57 12.66 20.67
CA VAL A 772 39.91 13.87 19.90
C VAL A 772 39.65 13.65 18.40
N ARG A 773 39.97 12.47 17.88
CA ARG A 773 39.78 12.13 16.46
C ARG A 773 38.34 11.73 16.13
N LYS A 774 37.63 11.08 17.06
CA LYS A 774 36.25 10.60 16.87
C LYS A 774 35.24 11.41 17.67
N ASN A 775 35.19 12.73 17.48
CA ASN A 775 34.28 13.65 18.19
C ASN A 775 32.75 13.42 18.03
N ARG A 776 32.32 12.31 17.39
CA ARG A 776 30.90 11.93 17.30
C ARG A 776 30.40 11.22 18.57
N GLY A 777 31.28 10.64 19.39
CA GLY A 777 31.05 10.33 20.81
C GLY A 777 31.62 11.48 21.63
N GLY A 778 30.87 12.00 22.60
CA GLY A 778 31.21 13.24 23.31
C GLY A 778 32.49 13.14 24.12
#